data_AF-A0A5S9F6U0-F1
#
_entry.id   AF-A0A5S9F6U0-F1
#
_cell.length_a   1.000
_cell.length_b   1.000
_cell.length_c   1.000
_cell.angle_alpha   90.00
_cell.angle_beta   90.00
_cell.angle_gamma   90.00
#
_symmetry.space_group_name_H-M   'P 1'
#
loop_
_entity.id
_entity.type
_entity.pdbx_description
1 polymer ?
#
loop_
_entity_poly.entity_id
_entity_poly.type
_entity_poly.pdbx_seq_one_letter_code
_entity_poly.pdbx_strand_id
1 'polypeptide(L)'
;MKFVLIFLLFTVVYSDDFAFVCTKTVVAENETRMIAIRSKKKAVQNQPLVVSSTNPECVMVIEQPTFLKEYDLAYVRIRGQKVGTTKLTLANNHQLEITCTAKNSNVQLNIITPITGSSVCGKFTVAVDVSAYDESQKASVSLHTNSHVFTANKILRLDAYHSRYLFNVDSSLLPETCDLFARCNDVVSERVAVSVAKHVVKRGECEDDYVTSAQQRFGRGGKFKVASHPEAGGEKYIFCASVYPAWSFEYNCPSPGRYQLLLRAKGDLAGGEFPAVNIYANDQQALLTGGQIVDSNWHRVAIGKPFALDKGKNVITVFFANDFFATPWADRNLMLDQYELVSVDNTANSSMMMMQKPTNRHQVKIALDSVFDGEVVTGCTFLQGNCITSSQIAPIVKLHINDKVFCEQQGYDIFFPVFRESLRQGENSVYLSAQIEGGVTYTGEKQTLINPQKLSSPTPKFYRFPSASPYWSDEKKMVKTQGKNHPVLFFATNKTYTLKLPENIRGNFRVYVEAKGQDFRGRAKLQVSVDDKKLPVVEIPRYWGMRELGHVQIIKGNLQLSFVNDAFEEGIGDRNLFVNAIMLVEIMPPDETPPNVRIVHPQQDEVVHSSDVVVAEICDNDLVGVTNIYVNGQSKNMSLQRLGRAGHYVFPLPLTNLKPGKHRVFVRATDVVGNVAESKEVTFIVAEEKPVSGTKYSRAVALLNRFAHGPEFSQLAKLLAVGEKNWLTQQLDVCEDVRDRIVYTRVMKQFPIGSLYAIQQRALLQLLLTSNPVHARFVMWAQNHFSTWIRKTQAAEKWKEHQRFYQHGVGRFYDLLLLSATSPAMLFYLDQDGSFANRINENYAREIMELHTLGVNGGYTQQDVTALARLLTGWTCAAIIRSKFGGINREQRFAAILNSGKEEVILGVRFPVASGCDKAPRVLRALELLAAHPSTARFVCQKFAKHYVSSPVPEELVDDLVEVFHESYGDFNKILLTLSEHPLFWKDALRCKKFANPQDYAMRMARSVELKFPGFLTRYLANSGMSLFDCATPDGYSEDPQSYTDSNMILQRWRLSSDLVNQLFQLVPGPWRRAYAVSNREFLQEAIDIIAMRITGDVLGEKSRKLAEKIIDKPHENHRKKLRELIIFITKLPEMNFK
;
A
#
# COMPACT_ATOMS: atom_id res chain seq x y z
N MET A 1 47.95 -59.30 38.80
CA MET A 1 46.50 -59.02 39.00
C MET A 1 46.36 -57.51 39.14
N LYS A 2 45.75 -56.79 38.20
CA LYS A 2 44.30 -56.46 38.17
C LYS A 2 43.86 -55.81 39.50
N PHE A 3 43.33 -54.59 39.62
CA PHE A 3 42.44 -53.80 38.76
C PHE A 3 42.26 -52.36 39.32
N VAL A 4 42.01 -51.38 38.41
CA VAL A 4 41.01 -50.26 38.50
C VAL A 4 41.37 -48.96 39.25
N LEU A 5 41.07 -47.73 38.78
CA LEU A 5 40.64 -47.14 37.50
C LEU A 5 40.55 -45.60 37.71
N ILE A 6 40.80 -44.82 36.65
CA ILE A 6 40.40 -43.41 36.41
C ILE A 6 41.08 -42.31 37.23
N PHE A 7 42.17 -41.74 36.71
CA PHE A 7 42.37 -40.28 36.62
C PHE A 7 43.52 -40.02 35.63
N LEU A 8 43.19 -40.06 34.33
CA LEU A 8 44.10 -39.66 33.26
C LEU A 8 43.28 -39.03 32.15
N LEU A 9 43.78 -37.89 31.68
CA LEU A 9 43.47 -37.17 30.43
C LEU A 9 42.45 -36.00 30.47
N PHE A 10 42.98 -34.85 30.00
CA PHE A 10 42.33 -33.62 29.56
C PHE A 10 42.24 -32.44 30.56
N THR A 11 43.41 -31.94 30.98
CA THR A 11 43.59 -30.50 31.22
C THR A 11 44.07 -29.87 29.91
N VAL A 12 43.13 -29.49 29.03
CA VAL A 12 43.42 -28.58 27.92
C VAL A 12 43.36 -27.17 28.50
N VAL A 13 44.49 -26.48 28.43
CA VAL A 13 44.61 -25.04 28.65
C VAL A 13 43.70 -24.36 27.61
N TYR A 14 42.53 -23.89 28.03
CA TYR A 14 41.72 -23.00 27.21
C TYR A 14 42.28 -21.58 27.37
N SER A 15 43.16 -21.18 26.46
CA SER A 15 43.48 -19.77 26.21
C SER A 15 42.27 -19.03 25.64
N ASP A 16 42.28 -17.69 25.68
CA ASP A 16 41.26 -16.74 25.17
C ASP A 16 40.97 -16.84 23.65
N ASP A 17 40.65 -18.04 23.15
CA ASP A 17 40.75 -18.38 21.73
C ASP A 17 39.41 -18.36 20.99
N PHE A 18 38.27 -18.25 21.69
CA PHE A 18 36.95 -18.11 21.08
C PHE A 18 36.00 -17.19 21.88
N ALA A 19 35.16 -16.44 21.17
CA ALA A 19 34.24 -15.46 21.73
C ALA A 19 32.94 -15.38 20.91
N PHE A 20 31.84 -14.96 21.56
CA PHE A 20 30.63 -14.55 20.84
C PHE A 20 30.93 -13.34 19.96
N VAL A 21 30.27 -13.24 18.81
CA VAL A 21 30.45 -12.09 17.90
C VAL A 21 29.79 -10.80 18.40
N CYS A 22 28.94 -10.89 19.42
CA CYS A 22 28.33 -9.77 20.13
C CYS A 22 28.37 -9.98 21.64
N THR A 23 28.15 -8.91 22.39
CA THR A 23 28.14 -8.90 23.86
C THR A 23 26.74 -8.99 24.45
N LYS A 24 25.73 -8.54 23.69
CA LYS A 24 24.31 -8.66 24.02
C LYS A 24 23.49 -8.99 22.77
N THR A 25 22.34 -9.61 22.95
CA THR A 25 21.34 -9.80 21.89
C THR A 25 19.94 -9.96 22.49
N VAL A 26 18.93 -9.94 21.63
CA VAL A 26 17.54 -10.21 22.02
C VAL A 26 17.06 -11.54 21.43
N VAL A 27 15.95 -12.08 21.92
CA VAL A 27 15.21 -13.18 21.30
C VAL A 27 13.75 -13.11 21.74
N ALA A 28 12.78 -13.34 20.86
CA ALA A 28 11.39 -13.40 21.30
C ALA A 28 11.06 -14.79 21.90
N GLU A 29 10.05 -14.86 22.77
CA GLU A 29 9.53 -16.15 23.28
C GLU A 29 9.18 -17.11 22.14
N ASN A 30 9.60 -18.37 22.24
CA ASN A 30 9.51 -19.40 21.21
C ASN A 30 10.23 -19.13 19.87
N GLU A 31 10.89 -17.98 19.70
CA GLU A 31 11.75 -17.74 18.54
C GLU A 31 13.06 -18.53 18.69
N THR A 32 13.57 -19.08 17.59
CA THR A 32 14.92 -19.66 17.53
C THR A 32 15.90 -18.69 16.89
N ARG A 33 17.15 -18.68 17.38
CA ARG A 33 18.24 -17.89 16.78
C ARG A 33 19.52 -18.69 16.70
N MET A 34 20.27 -18.48 15.63
CA MET A 34 21.67 -18.87 15.54
C MET A 34 22.56 -17.71 15.98
N ILE A 35 23.52 -18.00 16.86
CA ILE A 35 24.50 -17.02 17.33
C ILE A 35 25.88 -17.55 16.96
N ALA A 36 26.64 -16.73 16.23
CA ALA A 36 27.99 -17.06 15.82
C ALA A 36 28.99 -16.92 16.99
N ILE A 37 29.92 -17.85 17.06
CA ILE A 37 31.07 -17.86 17.95
C ILE A 37 32.29 -17.97 17.04
N ARG A 38 33.25 -17.06 17.21
CA ARG A 38 34.46 -16.98 16.40
C ARG A 38 35.66 -17.45 17.20
N SER A 39 36.54 -18.22 16.58
CA SER A 39 37.87 -18.53 17.10
C SER A 39 38.96 -17.72 16.40
N LYS A 40 40.10 -17.49 17.08
CA LYS A 40 41.26 -16.77 16.49
C LYS A 40 41.93 -17.54 15.35
N LYS A 41 41.79 -18.86 15.33
CA LYS A 41 42.38 -19.76 14.32
C LYS A 41 41.35 -20.80 13.91
N LYS A 42 41.46 -21.27 12.66
CA LYS A 42 40.68 -22.40 12.15
C LYS A 42 40.95 -23.67 12.95
N ALA A 43 39.92 -24.44 13.23
CA ALA A 43 40.04 -25.68 13.98
C ALA A 43 40.81 -26.75 13.19
N VAL A 44 41.75 -27.43 13.84
CA VAL A 44 42.56 -28.50 13.21
C VAL A 44 41.78 -29.82 13.12
N GLN A 45 40.80 -30.00 14.00
CA GLN A 45 39.88 -31.13 14.07
C GLN A 45 38.51 -30.64 14.54
N ASN A 46 37.47 -31.48 14.43
CA ASN A 46 36.16 -31.12 14.96
C ASN A 46 36.24 -30.94 16.48
N GLN A 47 35.89 -29.76 16.97
CA GLN A 47 35.97 -29.38 18.38
C GLN A 47 34.57 -28.97 18.88
N PRO A 48 33.84 -29.85 19.58
CA PRO A 48 32.57 -29.49 20.21
C PRO A 48 32.82 -28.51 21.36
N LEU A 49 31.88 -27.60 21.58
CA LEU A 49 31.92 -26.62 22.66
C LEU A 49 30.60 -26.67 23.43
N VAL A 50 30.67 -26.46 24.75
CA VAL A 50 29.50 -26.38 25.61
C VAL A 50 29.18 -24.93 25.89
N VAL A 51 27.94 -24.54 25.59
CA VAL A 51 27.32 -23.27 25.97
C VAL A 51 26.23 -23.57 27.00
N SER A 52 26.28 -22.85 28.12
CA SER A 52 25.28 -22.94 29.18
C SER A 52 24.53 -21.61 29.34
N SER A 53 23.23 -21.69 29.64
CA SER A 53 22.41 -20.53 29.99
C SER A 53 22.31 -20.43 31.51
N THR A 54 22.53 -19.24 32.08
CA THR A 54 22.36 -19.01 33.53
C THR A 54 20.90 -19.13 33.99
N ASN A 55 19.97 -18.99 33.05
CA ASN A 55 18.53 -19.20 33.26
C ASN A 55 17.92 -19.91 32.03
N PRO A 56 17.93 -21.26 32.01
CA PRO A 56 17.37 -22.06 30.92
C PRO A 56 15.85 -21.90 30.74
N GLU A 57 15.11 -21.47 31.78
CA GLU A 57 13.68 -21.16 31.67
C GLU A 57 13.43 -19.88 30.87
N CYS A 58 14.42 -18.98 30.81
CA CYS A 58 14.36 -17.77 30.00
C CYS A 58 14.82 -18.05 28.56
N VAL A 59 16.00 -18.64 28.39
CA VAL A 59 16.55 -19.01 27.07
C VAL A 59 17.17 -20.39 27.15
N MET A 60 16.72 -21.28 26.27
CA MET A 60 17.18 -22.65 26.16
C MET A 60 18.18 -22.78 25.01
N VAL A 61 19.31 -23.47 25.26
CA VAL A 61 20.22 -23.91 24.19
C VAL A 61 19.64 -25.16 23.56
N ILE A 62 19.25 -25.08 22.28
CA ILE A 62 18.64 -26.19 21.53
C ILE A 62 19.65 -26.92 20.63
N GLU A 63 20.79 -26.29 20.33
CA GLU A 63 21.89 -26.91 19.60
C GLU A 63 23.23 -26.37 20.09
N GLN A 64 24.13 -27.28 20.47
CA GLN A 64 25.48 -26.95 20.92
C GLN A 64 26.42 -26.66 19.74
N PRO A 65 27.29 -25.65 19.84
CA PRO A 65 28.23 -25.32 18.79
C PRO A 65 29.34 -26.37 18.64
N THR A 66 29.78 -26.59 17.40
CA THR A 66 30.97 -27.39 17.09
C THR A 66 31.79 -26.64 16.05
N PHE A 67 33.06 -26.37 16.34
CA PHE A 67 33.99 -25.90 15.32
C PHE A 67 34.37 -27.09 14.45
N LEU A 68 33.91 -27.12 13.20
CA LEU A 68 34.34 -28.14 12.26
C LEU A 68 35.77 -27.87 11.80
N LYS A 69 36.51 -28.94 11.46
CA LYS A 69 37.86 -28.84 10.90
C LYS A 69 37.88 -27.82 9.74
N GLU A 70 38.91 -26.96 9.73
CA GLU A 70 39.16 -25.88 8.76
C GLU A 70 38.21 -24.66 8.85
N TYR A 71 37.30 -24.64 9.82
CA TYR A 71 36.45 -23.49 10.13
C TYR A 71 36.89 -22.78 11.42
N ASP A 72 36.73 -21.46 11.44
CA ASP A 72 36.97 -20.57 12.58
C ASP A 72 35.66 -19.96 13.13
N LEU A 73 34.52 -20.46 12.64
CA LEU A 73 33.18 -20.11 13.11
C LEU A 73 32.44 -21.38 13.55
N ALA A 74 31.69 -21.25 14.63
CA ALA A 74 30.71 -22.22 15.10
C ALA A 74 29.43 -21.48 15.50
N TYR A 75 28.30 -22.19 15.57
CA TYR A 75 27.01 -21.58 15.84
C TYR A 75 26.31 -22.30 16.99
N VAL A 76 25.90 -21.55 18.00
CA VAL A 76 24.96 -22.04 19.01
C VAL A 76 23.56 -21.69 18.56
N ARG A 77 22.61 -22.63 18.66
CA ARG A 77 21.21 -22.35 18.39
C ARG A 77 20.43 -22.33 19.69
N ILE A 78 19.68 -21.26 19.90
CA ILE A 78 18.91 -21.02 21.10
C ILE A 78 17.42 -20.89 20.79
N ARG A 79 16.59 -21.00 21.83
CA ARG A 79 15.15 -20.70 21.80
C ARG A 79 14.78 -19.84 23.01
N GLY A 80 14.12 -18.71 22.77
CA GLY A 80 13.49 -17.94 23.85
C GLY A 80 12.35 -18.76 24.46
N GLN A 81 12.23 -18.78 25.78
CA GLN A 81 11.23 -19.59 26.50
C GLN A 81 10.30 -18.70 27.33
N LYS A 82 10.87 -17.75 28.08
CA LYS A 82 10.13 -16.87 28.97
C LYS A 82 10.76 -15.49 29.00
N VAL A 83 9.92 -14.46 29.01
CA VAL A 83 10.37 -13.05 29.14
C VAL A 83 11.33 -12.89 30.33
N GLY A 84 12.47 -12.26 30.08
CA GLY A 84 13.50 -12.04 31.10
C GLY A 84 14.87 -11.77 30.47
N THR A 85 15.89 -11.68 31.30
CA THR A 85 17.29 -11.59 30.84
C THR A 85 18.09 -12.74 31.42
N THR A 86 19.00 -13.30 30.63
CA THR A 86 19.91 -14.39 31.00
C THR A 86 21.27 -14.17 30.35
N LYS A 87 22.27 -14.98 30.71
CA LYS A 87 23.59 -14.98 30.08
C LYS A 87 23.90 -16.36 29.52
N LEU A 88 24.39 -16.40 28.29
CA LEU A 88 25.07 -17.58 27.76
C LEU A 88 26.55 -17.51 28.13
N THR A 89 27.10 -18.60 28.65
CA THR A 89 28.50 -18.69 29.09
C THR A 89 29.23 -19.79 28.31
N LEU A 90 30.38 -19.43 27.75
CA LEU A 90 31.33 -20.34 27.10
C LEU A 90 32.27 -20.99 28.12
N ALA A 91 32.93 -22.08 27.75
CA ALA A 91 33.88 -22.79 28.64
C ALA A 91 35.05 -21.92 29.15
N ASN A 92 35.40 -20.85 28.44
CA ASN A 92 36.42 -19.86 28.83
C ASN A 92 35.84 -18.66 29.59
N ASN A 93 34.65 -18.78 30.17
CA ASN A 93 33.92 -17.73 30.90
C ASN A 93 33.52 -16.49 30.08
N HIS A 94 33.71 -16.47 28.77
CA HIS A 94 33.17 -15.39 27.94
C HIS A 94 31.63 -15.47 27.94
N GLN A 95 30.97 -14.33 28.17
CA GLN A 95 29.51 -14.25 28.35
C GLN A 95 28.85 -13.44 27.23
N LEU A 96 27.61 -13.80 26.90
CA LEU A 96 26.69 -13.05 26.07
C LEU A 96 25.40 -12.82 26.85
N GLU A 97 25.01 -11.56 27.03
CA GLU A 97 23.71 -11.22 27.61
C GLU A 97 22.59 -11.42 26.60
N ILE A 98 21.50 -12.06 27.01
CA ILE A 98 20.33 -12.29 26.16
C ILE A 98 19.08 -11.84 26.88
N THR A 99 18.35 -10.90 26.27
CA THR A 99 17.01 -10.52 26.71
C THR A 99 15.98 -11.30 25.90
N CYS A 100 15.25 -12.20 26.56
CA CYS A 100 14.05 -12.79 26.01
C CYS A 100 12.90 -11.79 26.14
N THR A 101 12.34 -11.31 25.03
CA THR A 101 11.19 -10.41 25.02
C THR A 101 9.90 -11.20 24.84
N ALA A 102 8.78 -10.63 25.26
CA ALA A 102 7.47 -11.16 24.88
C ALA A 102 7.42 -11.29 23.35
N LYS A 103 6.89 -12.40 22.85
CA LYS A 103 6.71 -12.53 21.40
C LYS A 103 5.59 -11.59 20.97
N ASN A 104 5.96 -10.57 20.20
CA ASN A 104 4.98 -9.88 19.34
C ASN A 104 4.37 -10.97 18.44
N SER A 105 3.12 -11.32 18.70
CA SER A 105 2.46 -12.43 18.03
C SER A 105 2.19 -12.07 16.57
N ASN A 106 3.06 -12.51 15.66
CA ASN A 106 2.79 -12.51 14.21
C ASN A 106 1.78 -13.60 13.79
N VAL A 107 0.92 -14.03 14.72
CA VAL A 107 -0.12 -15.02 14.43
C VAL A 107 -1.21 -14.31 13.64
N GLN A 108 -1.54 -14.84 12.47
CA GLN A 108 -2.71 -14.40 11.70
C GLN A 108 -3.78 -15.48 11.76
N LEU A 109 -5.02 -15.07 12.02
CA LEU A 109 -6.18 -15.94 12.10
C LEU A 109 -7.18 -15.53 11.02
N ASN A 110 -7.58 -16.48 10.17
CA ASN A 110 -8.54 -16.23 9.10
C ASN A 110 -9.62 -17.31 9.05
N ILE A 111 -10.89 -16.94 9.12
CA ILE A 111 -12.00 -17.89 8.95
C ILE A 111 -12.29 -18.03 7.46
N ILE A 112 -12.12 -19.24 6.94
CA ILE A 112 -12.21 -19.57 5.50
C ILE A 112 -13.66 -19.84 5.06
N THR A 113 -14.40 -20.56 5.89
CA THR A 113 -15.84 -20.79 5.73
C THR A 113 -16.45 -21.01 7.12
N PRO A 114 -17.65 -20.50 7.39
CA PRO A 114 -18.44 -19.57 6.56
C PRO A 114 -17.74 -18.22 6.41
N ILE A 115 -18.22 -17.39 5.46
CA ILE A 115 -17.74 -16.01 5.28
C ILE A 115 -18.79 -15.01 5.78
N THR A 116 -18.41 -13.75 6.00
CA THR A 116 -19.34 -12.74 6.51
C THR A 116 -20.55 -12.57 5.60
N GLY A 117 -21.74 -12.78 6.16
CA GLY A 117 -23.03 -12.76 5.48
C GLY A 117 -23.54 -14.12 4.98
N SER A 118 -22.82 -15.22 5.24
CA SER A 118 -23.31 -16.59 5.00
C SER A 118 -24.49 -16.93 5.91
N SER A 119 -25.39 -17.78 5.40
CA SER A 119 -26.38 -18.44 6.25
C SER A 119 -25.96 -19.88 6.54
N VAL A 120 -26.26 -20.39 7.72
CA VAL A 120 -25.90 -21.74 8.15
C VAL A 120 -27.12 -22.42 8.76
N CYS A 121 -27.18 -23.75 8.69
CA CYS A 121 -28.24 -24.52 9.33
C CYS A 121 -27.75 -25.93 9.66
N GLY A 122 -28.31 -26.53 10.72
CA GLY A 122 -27.91 -27.84 11.21
C GLY A 122 -26.43 -27.89 11.60
N LYS A 123 -25.80 -29.06 11.43
CA LYS A 123 -24.37 -29.24 11.66
C LYS A 123 -23.57 -28.81 10.43
N PHE A 124 -22.58 -27.96 10.62
CA PHE A 124 -21.70 -27.48 9.56
C PHE A 124 -20.26 -27.32 10.08
N THR A 125 -19.30 -27.32 9.16
CA THR A 125 -17.89 -27.13 9.47
C THR A 125 -17.51 -25.66 9.33
N VAL A 126 -16.87 -25.11 10.36
CA VAL A 126 -16.13 -23.84 10.32
C VAL A 126 -14.65 -24.17 10.18
N ALA A 127 -13.98 -23.56 9.20
CA ALA A 127 -12.55 -23.73 8.99
C ALA A 127 -11.80 -22.43 9.28
N VAL A 128 -10.75 -22.52 10.08
CA VAL A 128 -9.90 -21.40 10.49
C VAL A 128 -8.46 -21.68 10.07
N ASP A 129 -7.92 -20.86 9.18
CA ASP A 129 -6.51 -20.86 8.84
C ASP A 129 -5.72 -20.04 9.85
N VAL A 130 -4.60 -20.61 10.27
CA VAL A 130 -3.69 -20.05 11.26
C VAL A 130 -2.31 -20.01 10.65
N SER A 131 -1.84 -18.80 10.38
CA SER A 131 -0.47 -18.54 9.94
C SER A 131 0.34 -18.19 11.18
N ALA A 132 1.32 -19.01 11.51
CA ALA A 132 2.28 -18.73 12.56
C ALA A 132 3.64 -19.26 12.16
N TYR A 133 4.68 -18.45 12.36
CA TYR A 133 6.07 -18.83 12.09
C TYR A 133 6.58 -19.98 12.98
N ASP A 134 5.81 -20.35 13.99
CA ASP A 134 6.16 -21.28 15.04
C ASP A 134 4.95 -22.13 15.44
N GLU A 135 5.15 -23.45 15.51
CA GLU A 135 4.10 -24.40 15.80
C GLU A 135 3.61 -24.38 17.25
N SER A 136 4.46 -23.99 18.21
CA SER A 136 4.05 -23.97 19.62
C SER A 136 2.95 -22.94 19.88
N GLN A 137 2.92 -21.87 19.07
CA GLN A 137 1.89 -20.83 19.14
C GLN A 137 0.53 -21.27 18.63
N LYS A 138 0.45 -22.40 17.92
CA LYS A 138 -0.80 -22.89 17.32
C LYS A 138 -1.61 -23.78 18.28
N ALA A 139 -1.06 -24.15 19.43
CA ALA A 139 -1.64 -25.17 20.31
C ALA A 139 -2.97 -24.78 21.01
N SER A 140 -3.39 -23.51 20.98
CA SER A 140 -4.50 -22.96 21.79
C SER A 140 -5.67 -22.36 20.97
N VAL A 141 -5.82 -22.70 19.69
CA VAL A 141 -6.84 -22.09 18.82
C VAL A 141 -8.25 -22.55 19.20
N SER A 142 -9.13 -21.59 19.47
CA SER A 142 -10.54 -21.82 19.80
C SER A 142 -11.45 -20.95 18.93
N LEU A 143 -12.66 -21.42 18.66
CA LEU A 143 -13.67 -20.65 17.93
C LEU A 143 -14.70 -20.13 18.92
N HIS A 144 -14.97 -18.84 18.88
CA HIS A 144 -15.84 -18.15 19.83
C HIS A 144 -17.06 -17.61 19.12
N THR A 145 -18.14 -17.55 19.88
CA THR A 145 -19.34 -16.76 19.59
C THR A 145 -19.61 -15.83 20.76
N ASN A 146 -20.63 -14.99 20.65
CA ASN A 146 -21.05 -14.15 21.78
C ASN A 146 -21.52 -14.96 23.00
N SER A 147 -21.83 -16.26 22.86
CA SER A 147 -22.40 -17.10 23.93
C SER A 147 -21.75 -18.47 24.14
N HIS A 148 -20.91 -18.94 23.22
CA HIS A 148 -20.33 -20.29 23.25
C HIS A 148 -18.88 -20.30 22.75
N VAL A 149 -18.10 -21.26 23.23
CA VAL A 149 -16.72 -21.52 22.77
C VAL A 149 -16.65 -22.96 22.26
N PHE A 150 -16.10 -23.13 21.06
CA PHE A 150 -15.90 -24.41 20.41
C PHE A 150 -14.42 -24.75 20.35
N THR A 151 -14.10 -26.03 20.57
CA THR A 151 -12.76 -26.61 20.40
C THR A 151 -12.63 -27.23 19.03
N ALA A 152 -11.46 -27.13 18.41
CA ALA A 152 -11.23 -27.72 17.10
C ALA A 152 -11.36 -29.25 17.15
N ASN A 153 -12.10 -29.82 16.21
CA ASN A 153 -12.27 -31.26 16.07
C ASN A 153 -11.11 -31.90 15.31
N LYS A 154 -10.50 -31.16 14.39
CA LYS A 154 -9.38 -31.62 13.57
C LYS A 154 -8.45 -30.46 13.28
N ILE A 155 -7.15 -30.76 13.24
CA ILE A 155 -6.10 -29.81 12.87
C ILE A 155 -5.38 -30.40 11.66
N LEU A 156 -5.36 -29.66 10.56
CA LEU A 156 -4.64 -30.00 9.34
C LEU A 156 -3.40 -29.15 9.24
N ARG A 157 -2.24 -29.78 9.06
CA ARG A 157 -1.01 -29.05 8.74
C ARG A 157 -0.94 -28.85 7.23
N LEU A 158 -1.07 -27.60 6.77
CA LEU A 158 -1.03 -27.27 5.34
C LEU A 158 0.41 -27.13 4.85
N ASP A 159 1.26 -26.44 5.64
CA ASP A 159 2.70 -26.36 5.44
C ASP A 159 3.45 -26.12 6.78
N ALA A 160 4.69 -25.62 6.73
CA ALA A 160 5.49 -25.33 7.92
C ALA A 160 4.91 -24.19 8.79
N TYR A 161 4.19 -23.26 8.18
CA TYR A 161 3.70 -22.01 8.79
C TYR A 161 2.17 -21.94 8.86
N HIS A 162 1.45 -22.67 8.02
CA HIS A 162 0.00 -22.66 7.92
C HIS A 162 -0.62 -23.95 8.46
N SER A 163 -1.59 -23.80 9.35
CA SER A 163 -2.42 -24.91 9.84
C SER A 163 -3.89 -24.51 9.74
N ARG A 164 -4.77 -25.48 9.45
CA ARG A 164 -6.21 -25.29 9.36
C ARG A 164 -6.90 -26.03 10.49
N TYR A 165 -7.67 -25.30 11.29
CA TYR A 165 -8.46 -25.80 12.41
C TYR A 165 -9.90 -25.94 11.94
N LEU A 166 -10.43 -27.16 12.06
CA LEU A 166 -11.81 -27.48 11.68
C LEU A 166 -12.66 -27.64 12.92
N PHE A 167 -13.77 -26.90 12.99
CA PHE A 167 -14.74 -26.93 14.06
C PHE A 167 -16.08 -27.42 13.50
N ASN A 168 -16.69 -28.39 14.17
CA ASN A 168 -18.05 -28.83 13.87
C ASN A 168 -19.00 -28.04 14.75
N VAL A 169 -19.76 -27.14 14.13
CA VAL A 169 -20.70 -26.26 14.80
C VAL A 169 -22.12 -26.74 14.51
N ASP A 170 -22.94 -26.82 15.55
CA ASP A 170 -24.36 -27.07 15.43
C ASP A 170 -25.09 -25.73 15.50
N SER A 171 -25.85 -25.38 14.45
CA SER A 171 -26.55 -24.09 14.39
C SER A 171 -27.62 -23.92 15.48
N SER A 172 -28.06 -25.00 16.14
CA SER A 172 -28.96 -24.91 17.30
C SER A 172 -28.33 -24.24 18.53
N LEU A 173 -26.99 -24.19 18.59
CA LEU A 173 -26.23 -23.50 19.63
C LEU A 173 -25.99 -22.01 19.31
N LEU A 174 -26.42 -21.56 18.13
CA LEU A 174 -26.20 -20.20 17.65
C LEU A 174 -27.51 -19.38 17.73
N PRO A 175 -27.44 -18.10 18.12
CA PRO A 175 -28.56 -17.18 17.97
C PRO A 175 -28.90 -16.95 16.49
N GLU A 176 -30.09 -16.39 16.19
CA GLU A 176 -30.56 -16.16 14.80
C GLU A 176 -29.56 -15.38 13.93
N THR A 177 -28.80 -14.47 14.55
CA THR A 177 -27.62 -13.83 13.97
C THR A 177 -26.47 -13.91 14.97
N CYS A 178 -25.27 -14.26 14.50
CA CYS A 178 -24.13 -14.54 15.36
C CYS A 178 -22.82 -14.09 14.69
N ASP A 179 -21.91 -13.51 15.48
CA ASP A 179 -20.51 -13.35 15.07
C ASP A 179 -19.71 -14.59 15.47
N LEU A 180 -18.99 -15.16 14.53
CA LEU A 180 -17.95 -16.17 14.76
C LEU A 180 -16.59 -15.49 14.74
N PHE A 181 -15.72 -15.76 15.71
CA PHE A 181 -14.33 -15.30 15.66
C PHE A 181 -13.41 -16.34 16.27
N ALA A 182 -12.23 -16.54 15.68
CA ALA A 182 -11.21 -17.41 16.22
C ALA A 182 -10.31 -16.64 17.19
N ARG A 183 -9.83 -17.32 18.22
CA ARG A 183 -8.84 -16.79 19.16
C ARG A 183 -7.67 -17.75 19.28
N CYS A 184 -6.47 -17.19 19.28
CA CYS A 184 -5.23 -17.90 19.54
C CYS A 184 -4.34 -17.02 20.42
N ASN A 185 -4.15 -17.42 21.69
CA ASN A 185 -3.53 -16.58 22.71
C ASN A 185 -4.26 -15.21 22.83
N ASP A 186 -3.54 -14.10 22.63
CA ASP A 186 -4.10 -12.73 22.64
C ASP A 186 -4.56 -12.24 21.25
N VAL A 187 -4.35 -13.02 20.19
CA VAL A 187 -4.79 -12.68 18.83
C VAL A 187 -6.22 -13.14 18.60
N VAL A 188 -7.02 -12.27 18.00
CA VAL A 188 -8.41 -12.51 17.62
C VAL A 188 -8.56 -12.29 16.12
N SER A 189 -9.26 -13.19 15.42
CA SER A 189 -9.57 -13.02 14.00
C SER A 189 -10.56 -11.88 13.76
N GLU A 190 -10.72 -11.48 12.50
CA GLU A 190 -11.92 -10.74 12.11
C GLU A 190 -13.20 -11.53 12.48
N ARG A 191 -14.27 -10.80 12.80
CA ARG A 191 -15.58 -11.38 13.12
C ARG A 191 -16.32 -11.72 11.82
N VAL A 192 -16.80 -12.96 11.74
CA VAL A 192 -17.64 -13.46 10.65
C VAL A 192 -19.09 -13.50 11.10
N ALA A 193 -19.87 -12.54 10.62
CA ALA A 193 -21.30 -12.49 10.89
C ALA A 193 -22.04 -13.55 10.05
N VAL A 194 -22.79 -14.43 10.71
CA VAL A 194 -23.63 -15.47 10.08
C VAL A 194 -25.06 -15.39 10.57
N SER A 195 -26.01 -15.85 9.75
CA SER A 195 -27.40 -16.04 10.16
C SER A 195 -27.79 -17.52 10.18
N VAL A 196 -28.67 -17.89 11.11
CA VAL A 196 -29.19 -19.27 11.22
C VAL A 196 -30.47 -19.39 10.40
N ALA A 197 -30.41 -20.16 9.32
CA ALA A 197 -31.56 -20.43 8.47
C ALA A 197 -32.37 -21.62 9.00
N LYS A 198 -33.71 -21.53 8.90
CA LYS A 198 -34.63 -22.49 9.54
C LYS A 198 -35.12 -23.62 8.62
N HIS A 199 -35.06 -23.46 7.29
CA HIS A 199 -35.74 -24.37 6.35
C HIS A 199 -34.86 -24.74 5.14
N VAL A 200 -34.51 -26.03 5.03
CA VAL A 200 -33.91 -26.63 3.82
C VAL A 200 -35.03 -26.83 2.78
N VAL A 201 -34.90 -26.21 1.60
CA VAL A 201 -35.93 -26.24 0.56
C VAL A 201 -35.68 -27.30 -0.51
N LYS A 202 -34.44 -27.76 -0.65
CA LYS A 202 -34.07 -28.89 -1.51
C LYS A 202 -32.81 -29.55 -0.95
N ARG A 203 -32.79 -30.89 -0.99
CA ARG A 203 -31.64 -31.73 -0.67
C ARG A 203 -31.59 -32.84 -1.71
N GLY A 204 -30.38 -33.21 -2.14
CA GLY A 204 -30.19 -34.32 -3.06
C GLY A 204 -28.76 -34.86 -3.01
N GLU A 205 -28.60 -36.07 -3.54
CA GLU A 205 -27.31 -36.67 -3.85
C GLU A 205 -26.82 -36.11 -5.19
N CYS A 206 -25.54 -35.75 -5.28
CA CYS A 206 -24.99 -35.07 -6.45
C CYS A 206 -24.99 -35.95 -7.70
N GLU A 207 -24.79 -37.26 -7.55
CA GLU A 207 -24.77 -38.26 -8.62
C GLU A 207 -26.15 -38.57 -9.20
N ASP A 208 -27.24 -38.28 -8.48
CA ASP A 208 -28.61 -38.57 -8.91
C ASP A 208 -29.33 -37.34 -9.49
N ASP A 209 -28.86 -36.13 -9.18
CA ASP A 209 -29.54 -34.87 -9.53
C ASP A 209 -28.64 -33.91 -10.32
N TYR A 210 -28.07 -34.38 -11.44
CA TYR A 210 -27.23 -33.56 -12.32
C TYR A 210 -27.73 -33.40 -13.76
N VAL A 211 -27.49 -32.23 -14.35
CA VAL A 211 -27.87 -31.87 -15.73
C VAL A 211 -26.63 -31.63 -16.58
N THR A 212 -26.48 -32.39 -17.66
CA THR A 212 -25.28 -32.41 -18.51
C THR A 212 -25.22 -31.29 -19.56
N SER A 213 -26.37 -30.75 -19.98
CA SER A 213 -26.46 -29.73 -21.04
C SER A 213 -25.84 -28.38 -20.64
N ALA A 214 -25.94 -28.00 -19.37
CA ALA A 214 -25.41 -26.73 -18.84
C ALA A 214 -23.87 -26.72 -18.71
N GLN A 215 -23.24 -27.89 -18.69
CA GLN A 215 -21.80 -28.05 -18.43
C GLN A 215 -20.92 -27.72 -19.65
N GLN A 216 -21.46 -27.85 -20.87
CA GLN A 216 -20.74 -27.63 -22.13
C GLN A 216 -20.25 -26.18 -22.33
N ARG A 217 -20.77 -25.23 -21.55
CA ARG A 217 -20.42 -23.82 -21.64
C ARG A 217 -19.09 -23.47 -20.97
N PHE A 218 -18.63 -24.26 -20.02
CA PHE A 218 -17.39 -24.03 -19.27
C PHE A 218 -16.17 -24.73 -19.90
N GLY A 219 -16.31 -25.34 -21.08
CA GLY A 219 -15.25 -26.03 -21.82
C GLY A 219 -15.79 -27.25 -22.59
N ARG A 220 -14.90 -28.09 -23.16
CA ARG A 220 -15.32 -29.43 -23.61
C ARG A 220 -15.84 -30.16 -22.36
N GLY A 221 -17.16 -30.35 -22.26
CA GLY A 221 -17.83 -30.83 -21.04
C GLY A 221 -17.02 -31.91 -20.33
N GLY A 222 -16.65 -31.64 -19.07
CA GLY A 222 -15.85 -32.55 -18.28
C GLY A 222 -16.57 -33.88 -18.09
N LYS A 223 -15.87 -35.00 -18.25
CA LYS A 223 -16.40 -36.32 -17.91
C LYS A 223 -16.33 -36.48 -16.38
N PHE A 224 -17.46 -36.38 -15.70
CA PHE A 224 -17.56 -36.85 -14.31
C PHE A 224 -17.59 -38.36 -14.27
N LYS A 225 -17.07 -38.93 -13.19
CA LYS A 225 -17.29 -40.34 -12.86
C LYS A 225 -18.10 -40.41 -11.58
N VAL A 226 -19.14 -41.23 -11.58
CA VAL A 226 -19.75 -41.67 -10.34
C VAL A 226 -18.81 -42.72 -9.74
N ALA A 227 -18.39 -42.50 -8.51
CA ALA A 227 -17.56 -43.41 -7.75
C ALA A 227 -18.25 -43.78 -6.43
N SER A 228 -17.77 -44.82 -5.76
CA SER A 228 -18.35 -45.27 -4.50
C SER A 228 -17.42 -45.02 -3.32
N HIS A 229 -17.99 -44.65 -2.17
CA HIS A 229 -17.25 -44.47 -0.92
C HIS A 229 -18.16 -44.77 0.27
N PRO A 230 -17.74 -45.57 1.27
CA PRO A 230 -18.60 -45.95 2.40
C PRO A 230 -19.13 -44.77 3.23
N GLU A 231 -18.35 -43.69 3.31
CA GLU A 231 -18.76 -42.47 4.01
C GLU A 231 -19.57 -41.48 3.16
N ALA A 232 -19.80 -41.75 1.87
CA ALA A 232 -20.66 -40.92 1.01
C ALA A 232 -22.15 -41.23 1.29
N GLY A 233 -23.02 -40.24 1.16
CA GLY A 233 -24.47 -40.43 1.12
C GLY A 233 -24.84 -41.40 0.00
N GLY A 234 -25.69 -42.39 0.28
CA GLY A 234 -26.03 -43.43 -0.71
C GLY A 234 -24.84 -44.28 -1.21
N GLU A 235 -23.68 -44.22 -0.54
CA GLU A 235 -22.41 -44.87 -0.90
C GLU A 235 -21.82 -44.46 -2.26
N LYS A 236 -22.29 -43.35 -2.84
CA LYS A 236 -21.87 -42.84 -4.16
C LYS A 236 -21.58 -41.35 -4.12
N TYR A 237 -20.72 -40.89 -5.03
CA TYR A 237 -20.38 -39.47 -5.15
C TYR A 237 -19.88 -39.13 -6.56
N ILE A 238 -19.86 -37.85 -6.87
CA ILE A 238 -19.28 -37.32 -8.10
C ILE A 238 -17.79 -37.04 -7.92
N PHE A 239 -16.98 -37.72 -8.74
CA PHE A 239 -15.56 -37.51 -8.86
C PHE A 239 -15.24 -36.64 -10.10
N CYS A 240 -14.65 -35.48 -9.86
CA CYS A 240 -14.36 -34.47 -10.87
C CYS A 240 -12.87 -34.45 -11.28
N ALA A 241 -12.43 -35.38 -12.14
CA ALA A 241 -11.07 -35.36 -12.72
C ALA A 241 -11.04 -34.73 -14.11
N SER A 242 -11.44 -33.45 -14.19
CA SER A 242 -11.46 -32.65 -15.41
C SER A 242 -10.68 -31.36 -15.18
N VAL A 243 -10.18 -30.75 -16.26
CA VAL A 243 -9.49 -29.44 -16.21
C VAL A 243 -10.47 -28.29 -15.87
N TYR A 244 -11.76 -28.50 -16.14
CA TYR A 244 -12.83 -27.51 -15.87
C TYR A 244 -14.11 -28.21 -15.39
N PRO A 245 -14.13 -28.81 -14.19
CA PRO A 245 -15.31 -29.50 -13.70
C PRO A 245 -16.40 -28.50 -13.30
N ALA A 246 -17.58 -28.66 -13.91
CA ALA A 246 -18.83 -28.01 -13.56
C ALA A 246 -19.92 -29.06 -13.26
N TRP A 247 -20.44 -29.08 -12.04
CA TRP A 247 -21.61 -29.87 -11.68
C TRP A 247 -22.84 -28.97 -11.61
N SER A 248 -23.97 -29.40 -12.18
CA SER A 248 -25.18 -28.56 -12.30
C SER A 248 -26.42 -29.34 -11.91
N PHE A 249 -27.36 -28.73 -11.17
CA PHE A 249 -28.65 -29.32 -10.79
C PHE A 249 -29.81 -28.36 -11.03
N GLU A 250 -31.03 -28.88 -11.12
CA GLU A 250 -32.24 -28.07 -11.35
C GLU A 250 -33.00 -27.78 -10.05
N TYR A 251 -33.52 -26.58 -9.90
CA TYR A 251 -34.45 -26.22 -8.83
C TYR A 251 -35.60 -25.36 -9.37
N ASN A 252 -36.84 -25.81 -9.18
CA ASN A 252 -38.01 -25.03 -9.51
C ASN A 252 -38.40 -24.15 -8.31
N CYS A 253 -38.02 -22.88 -8.38
CA CYS A 253 -38.17 -21.92 -7.30
C CYS A 253 -39.63 -21.41 -7.22
N PRO A 254 -40.37 -21.64 -6.12
CA PRO A 254 -41.80 -21.31 -6.03
C PRO A 254 -42.08 -19.80 -5.99
N SER A 255 -41.15 -19.02 -5.44
CA SER A 255 -41.20 -17.56 -5.33
C SER A 255 -39.78 -16.99 -5.35
N PRO A 256 -39.55 -15.77 -5.88
CA PRO A 256 -38.23 -15.17 -5.86
C PRO A 256 -37.74 -15.00 -4.41
N GLY A 257 -36.48 -15.32 -4.14
CA GLY A 257 -35.92 -15.29 -2.78
C GLY A 257 -34.42 -15.56 -2.74
N ARG A 258 -33.82 -15.45 -1.55
CA ARG A 258 -32.40 -15.75 -1.32
C ARG A 258 -32.18 -17.14 -0.76
N TYR A 259 -31.20 -17.82 -1.33
CA TYR A 259 -30.87 -19.19 -1.00
C TYR A 259 -29.39 -19.34 -0.70
N GLN A 260 -29.06 -20.14 0.31
CA GLN A 260 -27.71 -20.57 0.61
C GLN A 260 -27.50 -22.00 0.11
N LEU A 261 -26.38 -22.25 -0.57
CA LEU A 261 -25.93 -23.61 -0.87
C LEU A 261 -25.00 -24.09 0.25
N LEU A 262 -25.30 -25.26 0.80
CA LEU A 262 -24.37 -26.06 1.59
C LEU A 262 -23.99 -27.29 0.79
N LEU A 263 -22.71 -27.62 0.79
CA LEU A 263 -22.17 -28.79 0.11
C LEU A 263 -21.52 -29.71 1.13
N ARG A 264 -21.82 -31.01 1.02
CA ARG A 264 -20.99 -32.07 1.57
C ARG A 264 -19.98 -32.45 0.50
N ALA A 265 -18.73 -32.05 0.71
CA ALA A 265 -17.68 -32.20 -0.28
C ALA A 265 -16.33 -32.46 0.38
N LYS A 266 -15.41 -33.03 -0.40
CA LYS A 266 -14.00 -33.19 -0.05
C LYS A 266 -13.11 -32.87 -1.24
N GLY A 267 -11.84 -32.63 -0.98
CA GLY A 267 -10.88 -32.37 -2.04
C GLY A 267 -9.44 -32.66 -1.67
N ASP A 268 -8.61 -32.92 -2.68
CA ASP A 268 -7.21 -33.18 -2.45
C ASP A 268 -6.44 -31.86 -2.25
N LEU A 269 -5.60 -31.80 -1.21
CA LEU A 269 -4.70 -30.69 -0.97
C LEU A 269 -3.57 -30.70 -2.01
N ALA A 270 -3.49 -29.67 -2.85
CA ALA A 270 -2.34 -29.50 -3.73
C ALA A 270 -2.01 -28.02 -3.96
N GLY A 271 -0.73 -27.71 -4.16
CA GLY A 271 -0.30 -26.30 -4.30
C GLY A 271 -0.54 -25.43 -3.06
N GLY A 272 -0.70 -26.03 -1.87
CA GLY A 272 -0.95 -25.31 -0.61
C GLY A 272 -2.41 -24.92 -0.35
N GLU A 273 -3.34 -25.26 -1.25
CA GLU A 273 -4.76 -24.95 -1.10
C GLU A 273 -5.67 -26.12 -1.46
N PHE A 274 -6.84 -26.16 -0.83
CA PHE A 274 -7.93 -27.07 -1.20
C PHE A 274 -8.80 -26.50 -2.34
N PRO A 275 -9.61 -27.35 -2.99
CA PRO A 275 -10.49 -26.91 -4.07
C PRO A 275 -11.37 -25.70 -3.71
N ALA A 276 -11.36 -24.66 -4.54
CA ALA A 276 -12.29 -23.54 -4.48
C ALA A 276 -13.39 -23.72 -5.52
N VAL A 277 -14.65 -23.49 -5.14
CA VAL A 277 -15.82 -23.65 -6.02
C VAL A 277 -16.59 -22.34 -6.16
N ASN A 278 -17.12 -22.13 -7.35
CA ASN A 278 -17.87 -20.97 -7.80
C ASN A 278 -19.29 -21.38 -8.14
N ILE A 279 -20.28 -20.63 -7.69
CA ILE A 279 -21.71 -20.87 -7.97
C ILE A 279 -22.18 -19.96 -9.10
N TYR A 280 -22.88 -20.54 -10.06
CA TYR A 280 -23.57 -19.88 -11.16
C TYR A 280 -25.03 -20.35 -11.20
N ALA A 281 -25.93 -19.58 -11.83
CA ALA A 281 -27.29 -20.05 -12.13
C ALA A 281 -27.76 -19.60 -13.52
N ASN A 282 -28.64 -20.37 -14.15
CA ASN A 282 -29.41 -20.01 -15.36
C ASN A 282 -28.59 -19.38 -16.47
N ASP A 283 -27.49 -20.02 -16.87
CA ASP A 283 -26.68 -19.51 -17.96
C ASP A 283 -26.07 -18.11 -17.69
N GLN A 284 -25.94 -17.71 -16.43
CA GLN A 284 -25.20 -16.51 -16.08
C GLN A 284 -23.69 -16.77 -16.15
N GLN A 285 -22.96 -15.85 -16.77
CA GLN A 285 -21.49 -15.85 -16.72
C GLN A 285 -20.96 -15.32 -15.37
N ALA A 286 -21.82 -14.74 -14.52
CA ALA A 286 -21.45 -14.06 -13.29
C ALA A 286 -21.30 -15.09 -12.19
N LEU A 287 -20.18 -15.00 -11.50
CA LEU A 287 -20.04 -15.62 -10.21
C LEU A 287 -21.12 -15.06 -9.28
N LEU A 288 -22.05 -15.91 -8.85
CA LEU A 288 -23.03 -15.54 -7.83
C LEU A 288 -22.34 -15.41 -6.48
N THR A 289 -21.58 -16.44 -6.13
CA THR A 289 -20.73 -16.50 -4.95
C THR A 289 -19.76 -17.67 -5.09
N GLY A 290 -18.71 -17.74 -4.28
CA GLY A 290 -17.82 -18.90 -4.21
C GLY A 290 -17.41 -19.21 -2.78
N GLY A 291 -16.81 -20.37 -2.58
CA GLY A 291 -16.29 -20.83 -1.30
C GLY A 291 -15.21 -21.89 -1.47
N GLN A 292 -14.50 -22.21 -0.39
CA GLN A 292 -13.44 -23.21 -0.42
C GLN A 292 -13.90 -24.51 0.25
N ILE A 293 -13.51 -25.64 -0.34
CA ILE A 293 -13.51 -26.95 0.33
C ILE A 293 -12.37 -26.96 1.34
N VAL A 294 -12.53 -27.70 2.43
CA VAL A 294 -11.72 -27.46 3.64
C VAL A 294 -10.78 -28.59 4.03
N ASP A 295 -11.00 -29.81 3.50
CA ASP A 295 -10.26 -31.02 3.86
C ASP A 295 -10.36 -32.08 2.73
N SER A 296 -9.51 -33.10 2.82
CA SER A 296 -9.59 -34.35 2.05
C SER A 296 -10.56 -35.37 2.64
N ASN A 297 -11.26 -35.01 3.72
CA ASN A 297 -12.40 -35.75 4.27
C ASN A 297 -13.72 -35.05 3.94
N TRP A 298 -14.85 -35.75 4.11
CA TRP A 298 -16.17 -35.21 3.85
C TRP A 298 -16.59 -34.17 4.89
N HIS A 299 -16.78 -32.92 4.45
CA HIS A 299 -17.28 -31.84 5.31
C HIS A 299 -18.50 -31.18 4.70
N ARG A 300 -19.45 -30.82 5.56
CA ARG A 300 -20.61 -30.01 5.21
C ARG A 300 -20.27 -28.54 5.43
N VAL A 301 -20.05 -27.81 4.34
CA VAL A 301 -19.59 -26.41 4.36
C VAL A 301 -20.60 -25.49 3.71
N ALA A 302 -20.73 -24.26 4.22
CA ALA A 302 -21.49 -23.21 3.56
C ALA A 302 -20.64 -22.60 2.44
N ILE A 303 -21.16 -22.62 1.21
CA ILE A 303 -20.42 -22.09 0.05
C ILE A 303 -20.81 -20.65 -0.17
N GLY A 304 -19.94 -19.73 0.26
CA GLY A 304 -20.09 -18.31 0.00
C GLY A 304 -21.32 -17.66 0.64
N LYS A 305 -21.84 -16.59 0.04
CA LYS A 305 -23.02 -15.84 0.53
C LYS A 305 -24.32 -16.35 -0.10
N PRO A 306 -25.49 -16.12 0.54
CA PRO A 306 -26.78 -16.44 -0.06
C PRO A 306 -27.00 -15.68 -1.37
N PHE A 307 -27.43 -16.37 -2.41
CA PHE A 307 -27.67 -15.85 -3.75
C PHE A 307 -29.16 -15.85 -4.11
N ALA A 308 -29.57 -14.95 -4.99
CA ALA A 308 -30.97 -14.82 -5.41
C ALA A 308 -31.32 -15.81 -6.52
N LEU A 309 -32.51 -16.41 -6.44
CA LEU A 309 -33.11 -17.19 -7.52
C LEU A 309 -34.46 -16.57 -7.90
N ASP A 310 -34.74 -16.51 -9.21
CA ASP A 310 -36.03 -16.06 -9.72
C ASP A 310 -37.08 -17.16 -9.58
N LYS A 311 -38.36 -16.78 -9.58
CA LYS A 311 -39.48 -17.74 -9.66
C LYS A 311 -39.38 -18.57 -10.94
N GLY A 312 -39.62 -19.88 -10.82
CA GLY A 312 -39.62 -20.83 -11.93
C GLY A 312 -38.38 -21.71 -11.97
N LYS A 313 -38.14 -22.35 -13.12
CA LYS A 313 -37.06 -23.31 -13.31
C LYS A 313 -35.70 -22.62 -13.31
N ASN A 314 -34.82 -23.02 -12.39
CA ASN A 314 -33.45 -22.55 -12.30
C ASN A 314 -32.47 -23.74 -12.46
N VAL A 315 -31.33 -23.53 -13.13
CA VAL A 315 -30.20 -24.48 -13.20
C VAL A 315 -29.02 -23.88 -12.43
N ILE A 316 -28.66 -24.47 -11.30
CA ILE A 316 -27.56 -24.01 -10.44
C ILE A 316 -26.31 -24.82 -10.77
N THR A 317 -25.18 -24.17 -10.98
CA THR A 317 -23.91 -24.80 -11.38
C THR A 317 -22.81 -24.48 -10.37
N VAL A 318 -22.20 -25.52 -9.82
CA VAL A 318 -20.97 -25.49 -9.02
C VAL A 318 -19.80 -25.75 -9.95
N PHE A 319 -18.99 -24.73 -10.17
CA PHE A 319 -17.83 -24.76 -11.06
C PHE A 319 -16.54 -24.69 -10.24
N PHE A 320 -15.59 -25.55 -10.56
CA PHE A 320 -14.30 -25.58 -9.88
C PHE A 320 -13.38 -24.44 -10.34
N ALA A 321 -12.89 -23.62 -9.40
CA ALA A 321 -12.30 -22.31 -9.66
C ALA A 321 -10.77 -22.28 -9.75
N ASN A 322 -10.06 -23.25 -9.15
CA ASN A 322 -8.60 -23.26 -9.04
C ASN A 322 -7.98 -24.64 -9.39
N ASP A 323 -8.10 -25.07 -10.65
CA ASP A 323 -7.47 -26.31 -11.13
C ASP A 323 -5.96 -26.17 -11.41
N PHE A 324 -5.17 -27.14 -10.92
CA PHE A 324 -3.79 -27.40 -11.33
C PHE A 324 -3.73 -28.81 -11.95
N PHE A 325 -3.98 -28.94 -13.25
CA PHE A 325 -3.56 -30.14 -13.97
C PHE A 325 -2.04 -30.12 -14.15
N ALA A 326 -1.29 -30.82 -13.28
CA ALA A 326 0.14 -31.05 -13.43
C ALA A 326 0.42 -32.55 -13.53
N THR A 327 0.33 -33.10 -14.74
CA THR A 327 0.90 -34.40 -15.02
C THR A 327 2.41 -34.37 -14.74
N PRO A 328 2.98 -35.28 -13.90
CA PRO A 328 2.38 -36.50 -13.36
C PRO A 328 2.04 -36.52 -11.84
N TRP A 329 2.17 -35.43 -11.07
CA TRP A 329 2.27 -35.57 -9.59
C TRP A 329 1.51 -34.58 -8.68
N ALA A 330 0.48 -33.87 -9.15
CA ALA A 330 -0.46 -33.20 -8.25
C ALA A 330 -1.76 -32.87 -8.99
N ASP A 331 -2.88 -33.42 -8.55
CA ASP A 331 -4.23 -33.08 -9.03
C ASP A 331 -5.07 -32.65 -7.82
N ARG A 332 -5.80 -31.53 -7.94
CA ARG A 332 -6.74 -31.04 -6.92
C ARG A 332 -8.12 -31.60 -7.23
N ASN A 333 -8.30 -32.90 -7.02
CA ASN A 333 -9.58 -33.53 -7.29
C ASN A 333 -10.68 -32.89 -6.41
N LEU A 334 -11.81 -32.56 -7.03
CA LEU A 334 -13.03 -32.15 -6.35
C LEU A 334 -13.99 -33.34 -6.29
N MET A 335 -14.47 -33.67 -5.09
CA MET A 335 -15.46 -34.72 -4.88
C MET A 335 -16.71 -34.13 -4.24
N LEU A 336 -17.86 -34.31 -4.88
CA LEU A 336 -19.15 -33.80 -4.43
C LEU A 336 -20.06 -34.98 -4.08
N ASP A 337 -20.67 -34.92 -2.90
CA ASP A 337 -21.51 -35.99 -2.36
C ASP A 337 -22.96 -35.51 -2.24
N GLN A 338 -23.26 -34.67 -1.25
CA GLN A 338 -24.60 -34.10 -1.05
C GLN A 338 -24.60 -32.60 -1.22
N TYR A 339 -25.77 -32.08 -1.58
CA TYR A 339 -26.02 -30.65 -1.58
C TYR A 339 -27.35 -30.32 -0.92
N GLU A 340 -27.41 -29.13 -0.31
CA GLU A 340 -28.59 -28.60 0.33
C GLU A 340 -28.77 -27.15 -0.07
N LEU A 341 -29.97 -26.81 -0.55
CA LEU A 341 -30.39 -25.45 -0.80
C LEU A 341 -31.31 -25.02 0.32
N VAL A 342 -30.98 -23.91 0.97
CA VAL A 342 -31.65 -23.42 2.18
C VAL A 342 -32.23 -22.05 1.92
N SER A 343 -33.51 -21.84 2.23
CA SER A 343 -34.12 -20.52 2.14
C SER A 343 -33.68 -19.66 3.33
N VAL A 344 -33.27 -18.43 3.05
CA VAL A 344 -32.82 -17.47 4.06
C VAL A 344 -33.95 -16.52 4.50
N ASP A 345 -35.00 -16.39 3.68
CA ASP A 345 -36.11 -15.47 3.93
C ASP A 345 -37.24 -16.21 4.71
N ASN A 346 -37.46 -15.87 5.99
CA ASN A 346 -38.64 -16.32 6.75
C ASN A 346 -39.84 -15.44 6.36
N THR A 347 -40.90 -16.04 5.82
CA THR A 347 -42.06 -15.31 5.29
C THR A 347 -42.95 -14.67 6.38
N ALA A 348 -43.02 -13.33 6.41
CA ALA A 348 -44.19 -12.45 6.65
C ALA A 348 -43.76 -11.11 7.30
N ASN A 349 -44.08 -9.99 6.64
CA ASN A 349 -43.85 -8.58 7.04
C ASN A 349 -42.40 -8.03 6.95
N SER A 350 -42.04 -7.54 5.76
CA SER A 350 -41.50 -6.18 5.62
C SER A 350 -41.35 -5.82 4.13
N SER A 351 -41.79 -4.61 3.82
CA SER A 351 -41.93 -3.99 2.51
C SER A 351 -40.61 -3.89 1.73
N MET A 352 -40.67 -4.32 0.46
CA MET A 352 -39.82 -3.96 -0.69
C MET A 352 -38.33 -3.70 -0.45
N MET A 353 -37.52 -4.77 -0.56
CA MET A 353 -36.21 -4.71 -1.22
C MET A 353 -36.21 -5.70 -2.39
N MET A 354 -36.55 -5.21 -3.58
CA MET A 354 -36.37 -5.97 -4.82
C MET A 354 -34.88 -6.01 -5.17
N MET A 355 -34.20 -7.13 -4.89
CA MET A 355 -32.92 -7.44 -5.52
C MET A 355 -33.18 -7.93 -6.94
N GLN A 356 -32.79 -7.13 -7.93
CA GLN A 356 -32.78 -7.54 -9.34
C GLN A 356 -31.43 -8.17 -9.68
N LYS A 357 -31.50 -9.37 -10.30
CA LYS A 357 -30.49 -10.11 -11.10
C LYS A 357 -29.08 -9.49 -11.23
N PRO A 358 -28.00 -10.18 -10.81
CA PRO A 358 -26.65 -9.85 -11.25
C PRO A 358 -26.45 -10.39 -12.68
N THR A 359 -26.68 -9.54 -13.67
CA THR A 359 -26.14 -9.80 -15.02
C THR A 359 -24.63 -9.61 -14.96
N ASN A 360 -23.87 -10.60 -15.44
CA ASN A 360 -22.42 -10.46 -15.61
C ASN A 360 -22.09 -9.54 -16.76
N ARG A 361 -22.35 -8.26 -16.59
CA ARG A 361 -21.83 -7.28 -17.51
C ARG A 361 -20.92 -6.28 -16.84
N HIS A 362 -20.92 -6.09 -15.51
CA HIS A 362 -20.25 -4.93 -14.90
C HIS A 362 -19.35 -5.20 -13.68
N GLN A 363 -18.02 -5.22 -13.88
CA GLN A 363 -17.07 -4.99 -12.78
C GLN A 363 -17.26 -3.56 -12.27
N VAL A 364 -17.90 -3.41 -11.10
CA VAL A 364 -18.03 -2.12 -10.45
C VAL A 364 -16.84 -1.89 -9.52
N LYS A 365 -15.99 -0.90 -9.82
CA LYS A 365 -14.90 -0.48 -8.93
C LYS A 365 -15.20 0.93 -8.43
N ILE A 366 -15.35 1.10 -7.12
CA ILE A 366 -15.55 2.40 -6.48
C ILE A 366 -14.41 2.71 -5.52
N ALA A 367 -13.87 3.92 -5.62
CA ALA A 367 -12.87 4.43 -4.70
C ALA A 367 -12.94 5.95 -4.62
N LEU A 368 -12.56 6.50 -3.48
CA LEU A 368 -12.21 7.91 -3.35
C LEU A 368 -10.93 8.19 -4.14
N ASP A 369 -10.85 9.36 -4.76
CA ASP A 369 -9.71 9.76 -5.58
C ASP A 369 -8.54 10.26 -4.72
N SER A 370 -8.77 10.66 -3.47
CA SER A 370 -7.75 11.09 -2.52
C SER A 370 -7.57 10.07 -1.39
N VAL A 371 -6.35 9.99 -0.86
CA VAL A 371 -6.01 9.22 0.34
C VAL A 371 -5.86 10.22 1.47
N PHE A 372 -6.75 10.17 2.47
CA PHE A 372 -6.84 11.13 3.57
C PHE A 372 -7.09 10.47 4.93
N ASP A 373 -7.01 9.15 5.02
CA ASP A 373 -7.26 8.42 6.27
C ASP A 373 -6.44 9.00 7.44
N GLY A 374 -7.04 9.23 8.60
CA GLY A 374 -6.40 9.89 9.75
C GLY A 374 -6.03 11.37 9.53
N GLU A 375 -6.43 12.02 8.44
CA GLU A 375 -6.18 13.46 8.28
C GLU A 375 -7.07 14.28 9.20
N VAL A 376 -6.49 15.34 9.77
CA VAL A 376 -7.23 16.30 10.59
C VAL A 376 -8.07 17.17 9.67
N VAL A 377 -9.39 17.03 9.77
CA VAL A 377 -10.35 17.90 9.10
C VAL A 377 -10.47 19.16 9.88
N THR A 378 -10.07 20.23 9.23
CA THR A 378 -9.97 21.53 9.88
C THR A 378 -10.97 22.53 9.27
N GLY A 379 -11.74 22.12 8.24
CA GLY A 379 -13.01 22.71 7.79
C GLY A 379 -13.70 21.91 6.66
N CYS A 380 -14.22 22.51 5.59
CA CYS A 380 -14.85 21.77 4.48
C CYS A 380 -13.82 21.08 3.59
N THR A 381 -13.93 19.76 3.48
CA THR A 381 -13.07 18.90 2.66
C THR A 381 -13.87 18.36 1.49
N PHE A 382 -13.32 18.43 0.28
CA PHE A 382 -13.97 17.89 -0.92
C PHE A 382 -13.52 16.46 -1.20
N LEU A 383 -14.46 15.53 -1.14
CA LEU A 383 -14.26 14.12 -1.41
C LEU A 383 -14.69 13.82 -2.84
N GLN A 384 -13.69 13.70 -3.71
CA GLN A 384 -13.88 13.18 -5.06
C GLN A 384 -13.82 11.66 -5.02
N GLY A 385 -14.66 11.02 -5.82
CA GLY A 385 -14.62 9.59 -6.03
C GLY A 385 -14.97 9.26 -7.47
N ASN A 386 -14.57 8.07 -7.87
CA ASN A 386 -14.93 7.58 -9.19
C ASN A 386 -15.40 6.13 -9.11
N CYS A 387 -16.49 5.86 -9.80
CA CYS A 387 -17.10 4.56 -9.96
C CYS A 387 -16.95 4.10 -11.41
N ILE A 388 -16.18 3.04 -11.63
CA ILE A 388 -16.07 2.38 -12.93
C ILE A 388 -17.10 1.27 -12.95
N THR A 389 -18.01 1.30 -13.92
CA THR A 389 -18.97 0.23 -14.20
C THR A 389 -19.16 0.18 -15.71
N SER A 390 -19.50 -0.99 -16.27
CA SER A 390 -19.89 -1.10 -17.68
C SER A 390 -21.39 -0.89 -17.91
N SER A 391 -22.13 -0.47 -16.88
CA SER A 391 -23.52 -0.03 -17.05
C SER A 391 -23.55 1.17 -18.00
N GLN A 392 -24.61 1.25 -18.79
CA GLN A 392 -24.90 2.44 -19.57
C GLN A 392 -25.57 3.51 -18.70
N ILE A 393 -26.23 3.10 -17.61
CA ILE A 393 -26.84 4.00 -16.63
C ILE A 393 -25.82 4.31 -15.53
N ALA A 394 -25.65 5.59 -15.22
CA ALA A 394 -24.74 6.00 -14.17
C ALA A 394 -25.19 5.46 -12.79
N PRO A 395 -24.25 4.97 -11.96
CA PRO A 395 -24.57 4.44 -10.64
C PRO A 395 -25.02 5.56 -9.68
N ILE A 396 -25.88 5.21 -8.72
CA ILE A 396 -26.18 6.06 -7.56
C ILE A 396 -25.09 5.81 -6.52
N VAL A 397 -24.22 6.77 -6.31
CA VAL A 397 -23.14 6.69 -5.34
C VAL A 397 -23.52 7.45 -4.08
N LYS A 398 -23.33 6.82 -2.93
CA LYS A 398 -23.60 7.37 -1.60
C LYS A 398 -22.29 7.57 -0.86
N LEU A 399 -22.14 8.73 -0.22
CA LEU A 399 -21.10 8.99 0.77
C LEU A 399 -21.63 8.60 2.15
N HIS A 400 -20.88 7.77 2.86
CA HIS A 400 -21.16 7.38 4.23
C HIS A 400 -20.22 8.12 5.17
N ILE A 401 -20.76 8.67 6.26
CA ILE A 401 -20.01 9.22 7.40
C ILE A 401 -20.53 8.54 8.66
N ASN A 402 -19.65 7.88 9.42
CA ASN A 402 -19.98 7.07 10.60
C ASN A 402 -21.11 6.08 10.32
N ASP A 403 -20.98 5.34 9.20
CA ASP A 403 -21.94 4.34 8.69
C ASP A 403 -23.35 4.86 8.37
N LYS A 404 -23.53 6.19 8.35
CA LYS A 404 -24.76 6.85 7.91
C LYS A 404 -24.57 7.46 6.54
N VAL A 405 -25.56 7.28 5.66
CA VAL A 405 -25.59 7.97 4.37
C VAL A 405 -25.66 9.48 4.62
N PHE A 406 -24.58 10.17 4.28
CA PHE A 406 -24.48 11.62 4.41
C PHE A 406 -25.11 12.32 3.20
N CYS A 407 -24.82 11.84 1.99
CA CYS A 407 -25.41 12.33 0.75
C CYS A 407 -25.25 11.31 -0.38
N GLU A 408 -26.00 11.49 -1.47
CA GLU A 408 -25.93 10.62 -2.66
C GLU A 408 -25.96 11.41 -3.97
N GLN A 409 -25.34 10.86 -5.01
CA GLN A 409 -25.25 11.43 -6.35
C GLN A 409 -25.32 10.32 -7.41
N GLN A 410 -26.07 10.55 -8.49
CA GLN A 410 -26.03 9.64 -9.64
C GLN A 410 -24.95 10.08 -10.64
N GLY A 411 -23.87 9.30 -10.78
CA GLY A 411 -22.73 9.67 -11.62
C GLY A 411 -21.56 8.70 -11.54
N TYR A 412 -20.71 8.71 -12.56
CA TYR A 412 -19.44 7.97 -12.58
C TYR A 412 -18.32 8.73 -11.87
N ASP A 413 -18.34 10.05 -11.96
CA ASP A 413 -17.45 10.97 -11.25
C ASP A 413 -18.27 11.77 -10.25
N ILE A 414 -17.96 11.58 -8.98
CA ILE A 414 -18.73 12.10 -7.86
C ILE A 414 -17.88 13.04 -7.03
N PHE A 415 -18.58 13.96 -6.37
CA PHE A 415 -17.95 15.08 -5.71
C PHE A 415 -18.77 15.47 -4.49
N PHE A 416 -18.28 15.20 -3.29
CA PHE A 416 -18.99 15.47 -2.05
C PHE A 416 -18.24 16.49 -1.18
N PRO A 417 -18.82 17.64 -0.85
CA PRO A 417 -18.29 18.46 0.23
C PRO A 417 -18.64 17.83 1.57
N VAL A 418 -17.63 17.63 2.41
CA VAL A 418 -17.77 17.23 3.80
C VAL A 418 -17.42 18.43 4.65
N PHE A 419 -18.46 19.06 5.21
CA PHE A 419 -18.32 20.19 6.13
C PHE A 419 -17.84 19.68 7.50
N ARG A 420 -16.91 20.37 8.15
CA ARG A 420 -16.41 19.95 9.46
C ARG A 420 -17.50 19.94 10.52
N GLU A 421 -18.48 20.83 10.36
CA GLU A 421 -19.69 20.94 11.18
C GLU A 421 -20.53 19.64 11.19
N SER A 422 -20.41 18.80 10.16
CA SER A 422 -21.13 17.51 10.09
C SER A 422 -20.39 16.34 10.74
N LEU A 423 -19.17 16.56 11.25
CA LEU A 423 -18.32 15.53 11.86
C LEU A 423 -18.42 15.54 13.39
N ARG A 424 -18.44 14.37 14.03
CA ARG A 424 -18.28 14.27 15.49
C ARG A 424 -16.85 14.65 15.88
N GLN A 425 -16.63 15.10 17.12
CA GLN A 425 -15.27 15.25 17.65
C GLN A 425 -14.54 13.90 17.66
N GLY A 426 -13.25 13.93 17.35
CA GLY A 426 -12.41 12.73 17.20
C GLY A 426 -12.52 12.11 15.81
N GLU A 427 -12.40 10.80 15.74
CA GLU A 427 -12.36 10.05 14.49
C GLU A 427 -13.74 9.88 13.85
N ASN A 428 -13.82 10.09 12.53
CA ASN A 428 -15.02 9.91 11.72
C ASN A 428 -14.73 8.96 10.57
N SER A 429 -15.47 7.85 10.47
CA SER A 429 -15.27 6.92 9.36
C SER A 429 -15.99 7.39 8.10
N VAL A 430 -15.34 7.35 6.95
CA VAL A 430 -15.82 7.88 5.68
C VAL A 430 -15.56 6.90 4.55
N TYR A 431 -16.59 6.56 3.78
CA TYR A 431 -16.45 5.67 2.61
C TYR A 431 -17.56 5.89 1.59
N LEU A 432 -17.40 5.29 0.42
CA LEU A 432 -18.38 5.38 -0.67
C LEU A 432 -19.09 4.05 -0.89
N SER A 433 -20.34 4.11 -1.36
CA SER A 433 -21.02 2.94 -1.91
C SER A 433 -21.70 3.26 -3.24
N ALA A 434 -21.51 2.46 -4.29
CA ALA A 434 -22.21 2.59 -5.57
C ALA A 434 -23.33 1.57 -5.70
N GLN A 435 -24.54 2.05 -5.96
CA GLN A 435 -25.71 1.27 -6.32
C GLN A 435 -25.91 1.37 -7.85
N ILE A 436 -25.81 0.24 -8.56
CA ILE A 436 -26.06 0.16 -10.01
C ILE A 436 -27.50 -0.25 -10.32
N GLU A 437 -27.88 -0.14 -11.60
CA GLU A 437 -29.14 -0.68 -12.13
C GLU A 437 -29.30 -2.14 -11.70
N GLY A 438 -30.41 -2.45 -11.03
CA GLY A 438 -30.65 -3.74 -10.38
C GLY A 438 -30.59 -3.72 -8.84
N GLY A 439 -30.18 -2.60 -8.23
CA GLY A 439 -30.16 -2.42 -6.78
C GLY A 439 -28.92 -2.98 -6.06
N VAL A 440 -27.97 -3.58 -6.80
CA VAL A 440 -26.72 -4.10 -6.25
C VAL A 440 -25.83 -2.95 -5.79
N THR A 441 -25.40 -3.00 -4.52
CA THR A 441 -24.55 -1.99 -3.89
C THR A 441 -23.13 -2.52 -3.67
N TYR A 442 -22.12 -1.74 -4.07
CA TYR A 442 -20.69 -2.02 -3.89
C TYR A 442 -20.09 -0.96 -2.97
N THR A 443 -19.32 -1.35 -1.96
CA THR A 443 -18.66 -0.43 -1.03
C THR A 443 -17.18 -0.28 -1.34
N GLY A 444 -16.65 0.94 -1.26
CA GLY A 444 -15.22 1.22 -1.32
C GLY A 444 -14.57 1.18 0.06
N GLU A 445 -13.25 1.32 0.09
CA GLU A 445 -12.45 1.34 1.31
C GLU A 445 -12.84 2.48 2.27
N LYS A 446 -12.84 2.16 3.57
CA LYS A 446 -13.12 3.10 4.64
C LYS A 446 -11.85 3.88 5.00
N GLN A 447 -11.99 5.20 5.09
CA GLN A 447 -10.95 6.13 5.52
C GLN A 447 -11.45 6.89 6.75
N THR A 448 -10.55 7.48 7.52
CA THR A 448 -10.86 8.22 8.75
C THR A 448 -10.57 9.69 8.58
N LEU A 449 -11.44 10.55 9.12
CA LEU A 449 -11.23 11.98 9.24
C LEU A 449 -11.22 12.35 10.73
N ILE A 450 -10.20 13.07 11.19
CA ILE A 450 -10.09 13.50 12.59
C ILE A 450 -10.63 14.92 12.71
N ASN A 451 -11.72 15.11 13.44
CA ASN A 451 -12.20 16.44 13.79
C ASN A 451 -11.68 16.81 15.20
N PRO A 452 -10.75 17.76 15.35
CA PRO A 452 -10.12 18.04 16.65
C PRO A 452 -11.11 18.64 17.66
N GLN A 453 -12.17 19.29 17.17
CA GLN A 453 -13.17 19.94 18.01
C GLN A 453 -14.52 20.02 17.29
N LYS A 454 -15.60 19.65 17.99
CA LYS A 454 -16.97 19.82 17.47
C LYS A 454 -17.30 21.31 17.38
N LEU A 455 -17.76 21.74 16.20
CA LEU A 455 -18.25 23.11 15.96
C LEU A 455 -19.76 23.17 16.19
N SER A 456 -20.25 24.29 16.70
CA SER A 456 -21.69 24.55 16.95
C SER A 456 -22.41 25.18 15.76
N SER A 457 -21.68 25.58 14.70
CA SER A 457 -22.24 26.22 13.52
C SER A 457 -23.11 25.26 12.69
N PRO A 458 -24.21 25.74 12.07
CA PRO A 458 -25.04 24.90 11.21
C PRO A 458 -24.29 24.43 9.95
N THR A 459 -24.53 23.18 9.53
CA THR A 459 -23.95 22.62 8.31
C THR A 459 -24.66 23.18 7.07
N PRO A 460 -23.96 23.79 6.10
CA PRO A 460 -24.57 24.27 4.86
C PRO A 460 -25.15 23.11 4.04
N LYS A 461 -26.36 23.27 3.48
CA LYS A 461 -26.89 22.30 2.52
C LYS A 461 -26.17 22.41 1.18
N PHE A 462 -25.82 21.26 0.62
CA PHE A 462 -25.21 21.14 -0.71
C PHE A 462 -25.97 20.14 -1.56
N TYR A 463 -26.28 20.51 -2.79
CA TYR A 463 -26.91 19.63 -3.78
C TYR A 463 -26.10 19.66 -5.07
N ARG A 464 -25.79 18.49 -5.64
CA ARG A 464 -25.17 18.38 -6.96
C ARG A 464 -26.06 17.54 -7.86
N PHE A 465 -26.33 18.05 -9.05
CA PHE A 465 -27.15 17.45 -10.09
C PHE A 465 -26.28 17.17 -11.32
N PRO A 466 -25.58 16.02 -11.36
CA PRO A 466 -24.86 15.61 -12.56
C PRO A 466 -25.79 15.49 -13.75
N SER A 467 -25.27 15.62 -14.97
CA SER A 467 -25.97 15.40 -16.25
C SER A 467 -26.68 14.04 -16.32
N ALA A 468 -26.15 13.05 -15.60
CA ALA A 468 -26.73 11.72 -15.49
C ALA A 468 -28.00 11.67 -14.61
N SER A 469 -28.22 12.66 -13.75
CA SER A 469 -29.31 12.73 -12.77
C SER A 469 -30.70 12.60 -13.42
N PRO A 470 -31.70 12.02 -12.73
CA PRO A 470 -33.04 11.85 -13.28
C PRO A 470 -33.85 13.16 -13.26
N TYR A 471 -33.31 14.22 -12.65
CA TYR A 471 -33.96 15.52 -12.57
C TYR A 471 -33.87 16.33 -13.89
N TRP A 472 -33.08 15.89 -14.86
CA TRP A 472 -32.98 16.50 -16.20
C TRP A 472 -34.05 15.96 -17.17
N SER A 473 -34.59 16.81 -18.06
CA SER A 473 -35.54 16.42 -19.12
C SER A 473 -34.99 15.41 -20.16
N ASP A 474 -35.86 14.64 -20.81
CA ASP A 474 -35.60 13.35 -21.48
C ASP A 474 -34.86 13.32 -22.84
N GLU A 475 -33.99 14.29 -23.17
CA GLU A 475 -33.11 14.17 -24.36
C GLU A 475 -31.62 14.35 -24.03
N LYS A 476 -31.00 13.30 -23.47
CA LYS A 476 -29.57 13.27 -23.16
C LYS A 476 -28.76 12.83 -24.38
N LYS A 477 -27.75 13.62 -24.81
CA LYS A 477 -26.79 13.20 -25.85
C LYS A 477 -25.52 12.67 -25.18
N MET A 478 -25.17 11.41 -25.41
CA MET A 478 -23.92 10.82 -24.90
C MET A 478 -22.75 11.30 -25.76
N VAL A 479 -21.74 11.95 -25.16
CA VAL A 479 -20.52 12.37 -25.86
C VAL A 479 -19.33 11.55 -25.34
N LYS A 480 -18.64 10.85 -26.23
CA LYS A 480 -17.38 10.15 -25.89
C LYS A 480 -16.27 11.17 -25.67
N THR A 481 -15.62 11.13 -24.52
CA THR A 481 -14.39 11.88 -24.26
C THR A 481 -13.30 10.95 -23.73
N GLN A 482 -12.13 10.97 -24.36
CA GLN A 482 -10.93 10.22 -23.94
C GLN A 482 -11.15 8.71 -23.69
N GLY A 483 -11.96 8.05 -24.52
CA GLY A 483 -12.18 6.60 -24.41
C GLY A 483 -13.10 6.16 -23.27
N LYS A 484 -13.73 7.08 -22.53
CA LYS A 484 -14.75 6.80 -21.51
C LYS A 484 -16.12 7.36 -21.95
N ASN A 485 -17.19 6.63 -21.65
CA ASN A 485 -18.57 7.10 -21.85
C ASN A 485 -18.95 7.99 -20.66
N HIS A 486 -18.84 9.32 -20.79
CA HIS A 486 -19.38 10.25 -19.80
C HIS A 486 -20.70 10.85 -20.32
N PRO A 487 -21.81 10.75 -19.60
CA PRO A 487 -23.00 11.54 -19.92
C PRO A 487 -22.66 13.02 -19.70
N VAL A 488 -22.91 13.86 -20.69
CA VAL A 488 -22.78 15.33 -20.59
C VAL A 488 -23.94 15.95 -21.35
N LEU A 489 -24.46 17.09 -20.88
CA LEU A 489 -25.44 17.83 -21.65
C LEU A 489 -24.71 18.60 -22.74
N PHE A 490 -25.08 18.33 -23.99
CA PHE A 490 -24.46 18.93 -25.17
C PHE A 490 -25.40 19.96 -25.81
N PHE A 491 -24.89 21.16 -26.03
CA PHE A 491 -25.61 22.26 -26.66
C PHE A 491 -24.86 22.61 -27.96
N ALA A 492 -25.52 22.40 -29.10
CA ALA A 492 -25.06 22.89 -30.41
C ALA A 492 -25.72 24.26 -30.66
N THR A 493 -27.00 24.30 -31.05
CA THR A 493 -27.80 25.53 -31.24
C THR A 493 -28.79 25.77 -30.11
N ASN A 494 -29.52 26.91 -30.11
CA ASN A 494 -30.57 27.39 -29.17
C ASN A 494 -31.43 26.28 -28.50
N LYS A 495 -30.81 25.49 -27.63
CA LYS A 495 -31.39 24.33 -26.97
C LYS A 495 -31.48 24.64 -25.50
N THR A 496 -32.64 24.35 -24.94
CA THR A 496 -32.96 24.61 -23.55
C THR A 496 -33.15 23.27 -22.86
N TYR A 497 -32.52 23.12 -21.70
CA TYR A 497 -32.65 21.94 -20.84
C TYR A 497 -33.27 22.36 -19.51
N THR A 498 -34.16 21.55 -18.96
CA THR A 498 -34.80 21.85 -17.67
C THR A 498 -34.38 20.83 -16.62
N LEU A 499 -33.85 21.32 -15.51
CA LEU A 499 -33.56 20.58 -14.28
C LEU A 499 -34.72 20.80 -13.30
N LYS A 500 -35.55 19.79 -13.09
CA LYS A 500 -36.67 19.86 -12.13
C LYS A 500 -36.17 19.53 -10.73
N LEU A 501 -36.09 20.52 -9.84
CA LEU A 501 -35.60 20.30 -8.48
C LEU A 501 -36.67 19.60 -7.62
N PRO A 502 -36.27 18.70 -6.69
CA PRO A 502 -37.16 18.16 -5.67
C PRO A 502 -37.88 19.22 -4.84
N GLU A 503 -39.15 18.98 -4.46
CA GLU A 503 -39.97 19.95 -3.72
C GLU A 503 -39.45 20.28 -2.31
N ASN A 504 -38.58 19.44 -1.75
CA ASN A 504 -37.96 19.60 -0.44
C ASN A 504 -36.71 20.51 -0.47
N ILE A 505 -36.23 20.91 -1.64
CA ILE A 505 -35.13 21.89 -1.75
C ILE A 505 -35.72 23.29 -1.70
N ARG A 506 -35.58 23.94 -0.54
CA ARG A 506 -36.05 25.31 -0.29
C ARG A 506 -35.01 26.08 0.49
N GLY A 507 -34.83 27.37 0.19
CA GLY A 507 -33.84 28.24 0.82
C GLY A 507 -33.09 29.13 -0.16
N ASN A 508 -32.08 29.84 0.32
CA ASN A 508 -31.22 30.69 -0.50
C ASN A 508 -29.99 29.91 -0.93
N PHE A 509 -29.68 29.88 -2.23
CA PHE A 509 -28.57 29.09 -2.77
C PHE A 509 -27.73 29.90 -3.75
N ARG A 510 -26.40 29.69 -3.72
CA ARG A 510 -25.51 29.99 -4.84
C ARG A 510 -25.60 28.86 -5.85
N VAL A 511 -25.74 29.20 -7.12
CA VAL A 511 -25.83 28.23 -8.23
C VAL A 511 -24.49 28.18 -8.93
N TYR A 512 -23.95 26.98 -9.10
CA TYR A 512 -22.74 26.73 -9.87
C TYR A 512 -23.00 25.77 -11.02
N VAL A 513 -22.26 25.94 -12.12
CA VAL A 513 -22.21 25.01 -13.25
C VAL A 513 -20.80 24.42 -13.37
N GLU A 514 -20.72 23.12 -13.62
CA GLU A 514 -19.50 22.46 -14.09
C GLU A 514 -19.61 22.27 -15.61
N ALA A 515 -18.86 23.06 -16.38
CA ALA A 515 -19.00 23.10 -17.83
C ALA A 515 -17.67 23.31 -18.57
N LYS A 516 -17.69 23.00 -19.88
CA LYS A 516 -16.63 23.26 -20.85
C LYS A 516 -17.27 23.79 -22.14
N GLY A 517 -16.75 24.90 -22.66
CA GLY A 517 -17.13 25.45 -23.96
C GLY A 517 -16.09 25.17 -25.05
N GLN A 518 -16.50 25.26 -26.31
CA GLN A 518 -15.59 25.45 -27.44
C GLN A 518 -15.54 26.94 -27.79
N ASP A 519 -14.32 27.44 -28.02
CA ASP A 519 -14.14 28.78 -28.53
C ASP A 519 -14.24 28.75 -30.06
N PHE A 520 -14.94 29.74 -30.59
CA PHE A 520 -14.96 29.99 -32.03
C PHE A 520 -14.77 31.49 -32.29
N ARG A 521 -15.85 32.28 -32.38
CA ARG A 521 -15.84 33.76 -32.41
C ARG A 521 -16.17 34.39 -31.05
N GLY A 522 -15.60 33.83 -29.99
CA GLY A 522 -15.88 34.20 -28.59
C GLY A 522 -16.13 32.96 -27.73
N ARG A 523 -16.27 33.17 -26.42
CA ARG A 523 -16.58 32.08 -25.47
C ARG A 523 -18.06 31.71 -25.50
N ALA A 524 -18.34 30.44 -25.21
CA ALA A 524 -19.71 29.98 -24.97
C ALA A 524 -20.29 30.68 -23.72
N LYS A 525 -21.58 31.03 -23.74
CA LYS A 525 -22.27 31.77 -22.67
C LYS A 525 -23.45 30.96 -22.13
N LEU A 526 -23.64 30.90 -20.82
CA LEU A 526 -24.74 30.15 -20.20
C LEU A 526 -25.65 31.08 -19.39
N GLN A 527 -26.97 30.92 -19.53
CA GLN A 527 -28.00 31.57 -18.69
C GLN A 527 -28.86 30.52 -17.98
N VAL A 528 -29.28 30.84 -16.76
CA VAL A 528 -30.12 29.97 -15.93
C VAL A 528 -31.30 30.76 -15.39
N SER A 529 -32.49 30.17 -15.32
CA SER A 529 -33.65 30.76 -14.64
C SER A 529 -34.29 29.82 -13.63
N VAL A 530 -34.87 30.40 -12.57
CA VAL A 530 -35.64 29.72 -11.51
C VAL A 530 -36.82 30.62 -11.17
N ASP A 531 -38.04 30.07 -11.18
CA ASP A 531 -39.30 30.78 -10.89
C ASP A 531 -39.38 32.12 -11.66
N ASP A 532 -39.10 32.06 -12.96
CA ASP A 532 -39.06 33.17 -13.94
C ASP A 532 -37.96 34.23 -13.74
N LYS A 533 -37.14 34.12 -12.68
CA LYS A 533 -35.97 34.99 -12.47
C LYS A 533 -34.75 34.47 -13.22
N LYS A 534 -34.24 35.25 -14.18
CA LYS A 534 -33.00 34.96 -14.93
C LYS A 534 -31.76 35.36 -14.11
N LEU A 535 -30.83 34.43 -13.95
CA LEU A 535 -29.49 34.67 -13.42
C LEU A 535 -28.58 35.34 -14.48
N PRO A 536 -27.47 35.98 -14.05
CA PRO A 536 -26.47 36.53 -14.96
C PRO A 536 -25.97 35.54 -16.02
N VAL A 537 -25.67 36.06 -17.21
CA VAL A 537 -25.06 35.28 -18.29
C VAL A 537 -23.56 35.12 -18.00
N VAL A 538 -23.05 33.90 -17.99
CA VAL A 538 -21.66 33.60 -17.63
C VAL A 538 -20.88 32.98 -18.79
N GLU A 539 -19.65 33.43 -19.01
CA GLU A 539 -18.74 32.84 -19.99
C GLU A 539 -18.11 31.53 -19.48
N ILE A 540 -18.14 30.50 -20.33
CA ILE A 540 -17.62 29.17 -20.02
C ILE A 540 -16.24 28.96 -20.66
N PRO A 541 -15.24 28.45 -19.92
CA PRO A 541 -13.88 28.25 -20.43
C PRO A 541 -13.74 27.03 -21.37
N ARG A 542 -12.64 26.99 -22.13
CA ARG A 542 -12.26 25.85 -23.02
C ARG A 542 -11.95 24.53 -22.31
N TYR A 543 -11.83 24.55 -20.99
CA TYR A 543 -11.49 23.40 -20.16
C TYR A 543 -12.64 23.14 -19.17
N TRP A 544 -12.76 21.91 -18.69
CA TRP A 544 -13.74 21.60 -17.64
C TRP A 544 -13.45 22.43 -16.40
N GLY A 545 -14.44 23.19 -15.95
CA GLY A 545 -14.30 24.04 -14.77
C GLY A 545 -15.64 24.42 -14.17
N MET A 546 -15.60 24.75 -12.89
CA MET A 546 -16.75 25.27 -12.16
C MET A 546 -16.89 26.79 -12.37
N ARG A 547 -18.12 27.27 -12.52
CA ARG A 547 -18.47 28.69 -12.62
C ARG A 547 -19.69 28.98 -11.78
N GLU A 548 -19.64 30.06 -11.00
CA GLU A 548 -20.82 30.59 -10.32
C GLU A 548 -21.73 31.28 -11.35
N LEU A 549 -23.02 31.00 -11.28
CA LEU A 549 -24.05 31.57 -12.14
C LEU A 549 -24.81 32.71 -11.45
N GLY A 550 -24.80 32.73 -10.11
CA GLY A 550 -25.46 33.74 -9.28
C GLY A 550 -26.16 33.11 -8.08
N HIS A 551 -26.96 33.92 -7.38
CA HIS A 551 -27.75 33.49 -6.22
C HIS A 551 -29.25 33.46 -6.53
N VAL A 552 -29.94 32.50 -5.92
CA VAL A 552 -31.37 32.28 -6.09
C VAL A 552 -32.02 31.92 -4.76
N GLN A 553 -33.23 32.44 -4.54
CA GLN A 553 -34.11 31.95 -3.49
C GLN A 553 -35.03 30.90 -4.10
N ILE A 554 -34.93 29.66 -3.62
CA ILE A 554 -35.74 28.55 -4.09
C ILE A 554 -36.90 28.38 -3.11
N ILE A 555 -38.10 28.72 -3.57
CA ILE A 555 -39.34 28.57 -2.80
C ILE A 555 -40.08 27.31 -3.28
N LYS A 556 -40.12 27.09 -4.61
CA LYS A 556 -40.59 25.87 -5.30
C LYS A 556 -40.24 26.02 -6.78
N GLY A 557 -39.36 25.21 -7.39
CA GLY A 557 -38.95 25.57 -8.75
C GLY A 557 -38.25 24.54 -9.64
N ASN A 558 -38.46 24.73 -10.94
CA ASN A 558 -37.70 24.15 -12.05
C ASN A 558 -36.55 25.10 -12.40
N LEU A 559 -35.33 24.58 -12.50
CA LEU A 559 -34.16 25.33 -12.93
C LEU A 559 -33.97 25.12 -14.44
N GLN A 560 -34.23 26.14 -15.24
CA GLN A 560 -34.11 26.07 -16.70
C GLN A 560 -32.75 26.60 -17.13
N LEU A 561 -32.00 25.79 -17.87
CA LEU A 561 -30.75 26.18 -18.53
C LEU A 561 -31.04 26.58 -19.96
N SER A 562 -30.86 27.85 -20.30
CA SER A 562 -30.97 28.34 -21.67
C SER A 562 -29.61 28.79 -22.19
N PHE A 563 -29.35 28.45 -23.45
CA PHE A 563 -28.21 28.92 -24.20
C PHE A 563 -28.69 29.89 -25.26
N VAL A 564 -28.10 31.08 -25.31
CA VAL A 564 -28.33 32.01 -26.43
C VAL A 564 -27.22 31.79 -27.44
N ASN A 565 -27.59 31.22 -28.58
CA ASN A 565 -26.72 31.08 -29.75
C ASN A 565 -27.20 31.96 -30.91
N ASP A 566 -26.25 32.62 -31.57
CA ASP A 566 -26.38 33.06 -32.95
C ASP A 566 -26.43 31.83 -33.86
N ALA A 567 -27.29 31.88 -34.88
CA ALA A 567 -27.68 30.72 -35.68
C ALA A 567 -26.49 29.92 -36.25
N PHE A 568 -26.64 28.60 -36.30
CA PHE A 568 -25.73 27.68 -37.01
C PHE A 568 -25.45 28.18 -38.44
N GLU A 569 -24.17 28.35 -38.77
CA GLU A 569 -23.72 28.69 -40.13
C GLU A 569 -23.30 27.42 -40.87
N GLU A 570 -24.01 27.09 -41.95
CA GLU A 570 -23.76 25.93 -42.79
C GLU A 570 -22.35 26.00 -43.42
N GLY A 571 -21.53 24.97 -43.22
CA GLY A 571 -20.13 24.92 -43.67
C GLY A 571 -19.10 25.55 -42.72
N ILE A 572 -19.52 26.21 -41.62
CA ILE A 572 -18.63 27.01 -40.75
C ILE A 572 -18.57 26.47 -39.30
N GLY A 573 -19.66 25.98 -38.71
CA GLY A 573 -19.67 25.31 -37.38
C GLY A 573 -20.26 26.12 -36.22
N ASP A 574 -20.27 25.56 -35.01
CA ASP A 574 -21.12 25.99 -33.87
C ASP A 574 -20.36 26.15 -32.52
N ARG A 575 -20.85 27.01 -31.59
CA ARG A 575 -20.30 27.25 -30.24
C ARG A 575 -20.73 26.19 -29.24
N ASN A 576 -20.17 25.00 -29.40
CA ASN A 576 -20.57 23.86 -28.58
C ASN A 576 -20.29 24.06 -27.08
N LEU A 577 -21.30 23.78 -26.25
CA LEU A 577 -21.19 23.74 -24.80
C LEU A 577 -21.42 22.33 -24.27
N PHE A 578 -20.65 21.95 -23.26
CA PHE A 578 -20.76 20.68 -22.54
C PHE A 578 -20.96 20.98 -21.04
N VAL A 579 -22.06 20.52 -20.45
CA VAL A 579 -22.34 20.68 -19.02
C VAL A 579 -22.32 19.31 -18.34
N ASN A 580 -21.54 19.19 -17.26
CA ASN A 580 -21.43 17.97 -16.46
C ASN A 580 -22.37 17.99 -15.25
N ALA A 581 -22.53 19.13 -14.57
CA ALA A 581 -23.39 19.21 -13.39
C ALA A 581 -23.85 20.65 -13.08
N ILE A 582 -24.98 20.76 -12.39
CA ILE A 582 -25.40 21.96 -11.66
C ILE A 582 -25.25 21.69 -10.16
N MET A 583 -24.79 22.68 -9.40
CA MET A 583 -24.64 22.59 -7.95
C MET A 583 -25.36 23.75 -7.26
N LEU A 584 -26.01 23.46 -6.15
CA LEU A 584 -26.64 24.43 -5.26
C LEU A 584 -25.91 24.38 -3.92
N VAL A 585 -25.42 25.52 -3.46
CA VAL A 585 -24.76 25.66 -2.15
C VAL A 585 -25.55 26.65 -1.32
N GLU A 586 -26.06 26.24 -0.17
CA GLU A 586 -26.87 27.10 0.70
C GLU A 586 -26.07 28.34 1.10
N ILE A 587 -26.70 29.50 0.95
CA ILE A 587 -26.15 30.78 1.37
C ILE A 587 -26.34 30.85 2.88
N MET A 588 -25.25 30.62 3.60
CA MET A 588 -25.16 30.88 5.02
C MET A 588 -25.17 32.40 5.26
N PRO A 589 -25.49 32.87 6.49
CA PRO A 589 -25.22 34.25 6.90
C PRO A 589 -23.76 34.62 6.56
N PRO A 590 -23.47 35.91 6.26
CA PRO A 590 -22.11 36.34 6.02
C PRO A 590 -21.23 35.90 7.18
N ASP A 591 -20.07 35.31 6.85
CA ASP A 591 -19.10 34.95 7.86
C ASP A 591 -18.56 36.23 8.51
N GLU A 592 -18.69 36.34 9.83
CA GLU A 592 -18.12 37.42 10.63
C GLU A 592 -16.92 36.91 11.47
N THR A 593 -16.63 35.61 11.40
CA THR A 593 -15.57 35.01 12.20
C THR A 593 -14.26 35.09 11.43
N PRO A 594 -13.23 35.77 11.95
CA PRO A 594 -11.94 35.81 11.29
C PRO A 594 -11.19 34.47 11.45
N PRO A 595 -10.21 34.20 10.58
CA PRO A 595 -9.41 32.98 10.69
C PRO A 595 -8.68 32.86 12.04
N ASN A 596 -8.42 31.64 12.49
CA ASN A 596 -7.44 31.38 13.53
C ASN A 596 -6.07 31.14 12.88
N VAL A 597 -5.03 31.84 13.36
CA VAL A 597 -3.68 31.75 12.81
C VAL A 597 -2.69 31.53 13.94
N ARG A 598 -1.90 30.44 13.84
CA ARG A 598 -0.86 30.10 14.81
C ARG A 598 0.43 29.71 14.10
N ILE A 599 1.56 30.30 14.50
CA ILE A 599 2.87 29.84 14.05
C ILE A 599 3.28 28.61 14.85
N VAL A 600 3.63 27.54 14.14
CA VAL A 600 4.17 26.28 14.68
C VAL A 600 5.69 26.28 14.64
N HIS A 601 6.27 26.87 13.58
CA HIS A 601 7.71 27.00 13.38
C HIS A 601 8.02 28.33 12.63
N PRO A 602 9.07 29.08 13.00
CA PRO A 602 10.00 28.83 14.10
C PRO A 602 9.35 28.98 15.49
N GLN A 603 9.98 28.42 16.52
CA GLN A 603 9.60 28.69 17.91
C GLN A 603 10.21 30.02 18.39
N GLN A 604 9.73 30.52 19.53
CA GLN A 604 10.22 31.75 20.16
C GLN A 604 11.74 31.71 20.37
N ASP A 605 12.43 32.70 19.81
CA ASP A 605 13.89 32.88 19.85
C ASP A 605 14.71 31.73 19.24
N GLU A 606 14.10 30.95 18.34
CA GLU A 606 14.79 29.88 17.63
C GLU A 606 15.88 30.39 16.69
N VAL A 607 17.02 29.68 16.65
CA VAL A 607 18.18 30.02 15.82
C VAL A 607 18.02 29.44 14.42
N VAL A 608 18.13 30.30 13.42
CA VAL A 608 17.98 29.99 11.98
C VAL A 608 19.21 30.48 11.20
N HIS A 609 19.44 29.97 9.97
CA HIS A 609 20.63 30.33 9.20
C HIS A 609 20.45 30.09 7.69
N SER A 610 20.81 31.08 6.86
CA SER A 610 20.72 31.09 5.38
C SER A 610 19.31 30.93 4.77
N SER A 611 18.59 29.91 5.20
CA SER A 611 17.27 29.54 4.71
C SER A 611 16.47 28.88 5.84
N ASP A 612 15.18 29.17 5.91
CA ASP A 612 14.25 28.53 6.84
C ASP A 612 12.82 28.50 6.27
N VAL A 613 11.83 28.07 7.02
CA VAL A 613 10.41 28.20 6.69
C VAL A 613 9.63 28.80 7.85
N VAL A 614 8.50 29.42 7.54
CA VAL A 614 7.45 29.67 8.53
C VAL A 614 6.35 28.64 8.30
N VAL A 615 6.07 27.82 9.31
CA VAL A 615 4.94 26.89 9.30
C VAL A 615 3.85 27.49 10.17
N ALA A 616 2.72 27.83 9.55
CA ALA A 616 1.53 28.31 10.24
C ALA A 616 0.41 27.28 10.16
N GLU A 617 -0.21 26.98 11.29
CA GLU A 617 -1.50 26.31 11.36
C GLU A 617 -2.58 27.40 11.24
N ILE A 618 -3.42 27.28 10.21
CA ILE A 618 -4.48 28.25 9.94
C ILE A 618 -5.77 27.48 9.86
N CYS A 619 -6.83 27.97 10.51
CA CYS A 619 -8.17 27.40 10.36
C CYS A 619 -9.28 28.45 10.36
N ASP A 620 -10.36 28.16 9.67
CA ASP A 620 -11.48 29.07 9.46
C ASP A 620 -12.78 28.26 9.26
N ASN A 621 -13.92 28.85 9.57
CA ASN A 621 -15.25 28.27 9.36
C ASN A 621 -15.74 28.42 7.92
N ASP A 622 -15.17 29.34 7.14
CA ASP A 622 -15.25 29.41 5.68
C ASP A 622 -13.88 29.16 5.02
N LEU A 623 -13.70 29.55 3.75
CA LEU A 623 -12.46 29.35 3.01
C LEU A 623 -11.43 30.41 3.39
N VAL A 624 -10.23 29.97 3.74
CA VAL A 624 -9.07 30.87 3.79
C VAL A 624 -8.77 31.31 2.35
N GLY A 625 -8.84 32.61 2.10
CA GLY A 625 -8.65 33.18 0.76
C GLY A 625 -7.18 33.46 0.47
N VAL A 626 -6.56 34.27 1.33
CA VAL A 626 -5.22 34.79 1.15
C VAL A 626 -4.45 34.74 2.46
N THR A 627 -3.21 34.25 2.43
CA THR A 627 -2.31 34.27 3.58
C THR A 627 -0.99 34.89 3.20
N ASN A 628 -0.36 35.65 4.09
CA ASN A 628 0.92 36.30 3.84
C ASN A 628 1.76 36.36 5.12
N ILE A 629 3.08 36.44 4.96
CA ILE A 629 4.04 36.58 6.07
C ILE A 629 4.60 37.99 6.11
N TYR A 630 4.85 38.46 7.34
CA TYR A 630 5.47 39.74 7.63
C TYR A 630 6.70 39.51 8.47
N VAL A 631 7.84 40.06 8.05
CA VAL A 631 9.11 39.97 8.78
C VAL A 631 9.55 41.38 9.13
N ASN A 632 9.79 41.65 10.41
CA ASN A 632 10.07 43.00 10.96
C ASN A 632 9.01 44.05 10.54
N GLY A 633 7.74 43.62 10.41
CA GLY A 633 6.63 44.47 9.95
C GLY A 633 6.54 44.67 8.43
N GLN A 634 7.48 44.14 7.64
CA GLN A 634 7.44 44.22 6.17
C GLN A 634 6.85 42.97 5.54
N SER A 635 5.89 43.14 4.63
CA SER A 635 5.34 42.05 3.81
C SER A 635 6.42 41.43 2.92
N LYS A 636 6.52 40.10 2.90
CA LYS A 636 7.37 39.38 1.93
C LYS A 636 6.68 39.11 0.60
N ASN A 637 5.45 39.57 0.42
CA ASN A 637 4.63 39.34 -0.78
C ASN A 637 4.54 37.85 -1.18
N MET A 638 4.68 36.96 -0.21
CA MET A 638 4.62 35.50 -0.36
C MET A 638 3.20 34.99 -0.24
N SER A 639 2.28 35.74 -0.84
CA SER A 639 0.86 35.49 -0.72
C SER A 639 0.51 34.11 -1.27
N LEU A 640 0.06 33.22 -0.38
CA LEU A 640 -0.46 31.90 -0.76
C LEU A 640 -1.97 32.00 -0.87
N GLN A 641 -2.47 31.83 -2.10
CA GLN A 641 -3.87 31.59 -2.38
C GLN A 641 -4.12 30.09 -2.35
N ARG A 642 -4.67 29.60 -1.24
CA ARG A 642 -5.06 28.21 -1.08
C ARG A 642 -6.49 28.20 -0.57
N LEU A 643 -7.44 27.90 -1.45
CA LEU A 643 -8.83 27.69 -1.07
C LEU A 643 -8.90 26.41 -0.23
N GLY A 644 -8.92 26.59 1.07
CA GLY A 644 -9.05 25.53 2.05
C GLY A 644 -9.48 26.16 3.35
N ARG A 645 -10.31 25.47 4.11
CA ARG A 645 -10.76 26.02 5.39
C ARG A 645 -9.66 25.98 6.44
N ALA A 646 -8.68 25.09 6.31
CA ALA A 646 -7.58 24.99 7.26
C ALA A 646 -6.44 24.02 6.87
N GLY A 647 -5.33 24.06 7.62
CA GLY A 647 -4.17 23.16 7.50
C GLY A 647 -2.84 23.85 7.80
N HIS A 648 -1.73 23.15 7.52
CA HIS A 648 -0.39 23.74 7.57
C HIS A 648 -0.08 24.54 6.29
N TYR A 649 0.31 25.79 6.48
CA TYR A 649 0.81 26.69 5.46
C TYR A 649 2.32 26.85 5.65
N VAL A 650 3.07 26.51 4.61
CA VAL A 650 4.54 26.55 4.65
C VAL A 650 5.03 27.67 3.74
N PHE A 651 5.66 28.68 4.34
CA PHE A 651 6.23 29.83 3.66
C PHE A 651 7.76 29.70 3.67
N PRO A 652 8.42 29.51 2.51
CA PRO A 652 9.88 29.63 2.40
C PRO A 652 10.36 30.96 2.96
N LEU A 653 11.41 30.95 3.78
CA LEU A 653 11.98 32.15 4.37
C LEU A 653 13.47 32.22 4.00
N PRO A 654 13.83 32.80 2.84
CA PRO A 654 15.22 33.06 2.53
C PRO A 654 15.77 34.15 3.44
N LEU A 655 16.89 33.87 4.10
CA LEU A 655 17.49 34.76 5.10
C LEU A 655 18.68 35.56 4.55
N THR A 656 19.00 35.39 3.26
CA THR A 656 20.16 36.02 2.60
C THR A 656 20.13 37.55 2.63
N ASN A 657 18.94 38.14 2.76
CA ASN A 657 18.73 39.60 2.82
C ASN A 657 18.45 40.10 4.24
N LEU A 658 18.59 39.27 5.28
CA LEU A 658 18.49 39.67 6.68
C LEU A 658 19.88 39.73 7.30
N LYS A 659 20.09 40.73 8.16
CA LYS A 659 21.34 40.84 8.94
C LYS A 659 21.36 39.78 10.05
N PRO A 660 22.53 39.33 10.51
CA PRO A 660 22.60 38.53 11.73
C PRO A 660 21.96 39.26 12.92
N GLY A 661 21.24 38.51 13.77
CA GLY A 661 20.57 39.05 14.95
C GLY A 661 19.09 38.70 15.06
N LYS A 662 18.41 39.36 16.01
CA LYS A 662 17.02 39.08 16.38
C LYS A 662 16.04 39.74 15.40
N HIS A 663 15.11 38.94 14.89
CA HIS A 663 14.05 39.34 13.99
C HIS A 663 12.70 38.86 14.50
N ARG A 664 11.63 39.39 13.92
CA ARG A 664 10.25 39.06 14.30
C ARG A 664 9.41 38.72 13.08
N VAL A 665 8.50 37.76 13.23
CA VAL A 665 7.60 37.29 12.18
C VAL A 665 6.18 37.11 12.71
N PHE A 666 5.21 37.48 11.89
CA PHE A 666 3.81 37.09 12.07
C PHE A 666 3.19 36.72 10.73
N VAL A 667 2.11 35.95 10.77
CA VAL A 667 1.32 35.53 9.61
C VAL A 667 -0.03 36.24 9.68
N ARG A 668 -0.47 36.81 8.55
CA ARG A 668 -1.82 37.35 8.39
C ARG A 668 -2.60 36.44 7.45
N ALA A 669 -3.79 36.03 7.86
CA ALA A 669 -4.74 35.31 7.03
C ALA A 669 -5.97 36.18 6.79
N THR A 670 -6.52 36.08 5.59
CA THR A 670 -7.77 36.70 5.17
C THR A 670 -8.65 35.62 4.57
N ASP A 671 -9.87 35.48 5.03
CA ASP A 671 -10.85 34.55 4.45
C ASP A 671 -11.34 35.05 3.07
N VAL A 672 -12.27 34.34 2.44
CA VAL A 672 -12.85 34.73 1.14
C VAL A 672 -13.87 35.87 1.22
N VAL A 673 -14.34 36.23 2.43
CA VAL A 673 -15.33 37.29 2.67
C VAL A 673 -14.65 38.62 3.04
N GLY A 674 -13.40 38.57 3.47
CA GLY A 674 -12.57 39.71 3.84
C GLY A 674 -12.23 39.79 5.34
N ASN A 675 -12.65 38.85 6.18
CA ASN A 675 -12.26 38.85 7.59
C ASN A 675 -10.76 38.55 7.71
N VAL A 676 -10.09 39.25 8.61
CA VAL A 676 -8.63 39.21 8.76
C VAL A 676 -8.26 38.79 10.17
N ALA A 677 -7.27 37.91 10.28
CA ALA A 677 -6.61 37.60 11.54
C ALA A 677 -5.09 37.54 11.38
N GLU A 678 -4.41 37.77 12.50
CA GLU A 678 -2.96 37.70 12.62
C GLU A 678 -2.58 36.70 13.70
N SER A 679 -1.48 35.98 13.47
CA SER A 679 -0.86 35.20 14.52
C SER A 679 -0.24 36.09 15.59
N LYS A 680 0.02 35.54 16.77
CA LYS A 680 1.00 36.14 17.69
C LYS A 680 2.34 36.29 16.96
N GLU A 681 3.02 37.40 17.22
CA GLU A 681 4.36 37.63 16.71
C GLU A 681 5.35 36.70 17.41
N VAL A 682 6.25 36.09 16.64
CA VAL A 682 7.31 35.19 17.11
C VAL A 682 8.65 35.80 16.74
N THR A 683 9.61 35.79 17.67
CA THR A 683 10.97 36.21 17.35
C THR A 683 11.86 35.02 16.99
N PHE A 684 12.85 35.24 16.15
CA PHE A 684 13.86 34.26 15.75
C PHE A 684 15.22 34.95 15.60
N ILE A 685 16.31 34.18 15.66
CA ILE A 685 17.68 34.71 15.61
C ILE A 685 18.38 34.19 14.36
N VAL A 686 18.75 35.10 13.45
CA VAL A 686 19.58 34.78 12.29
C VAL A 686 21.03 34.68 12.76
N ALA A 687 21.59 33.47 12.70
CA ALA A 687 22.99 33.23 13.05
C ALA A 687 23.93 33.85 11.99
N GLU A 688 25.07 34.36 12.46
CA GLU A 688 26.13 34.88 11.59
C GLU A 688 26.85 33.75 10.83
N GLU A 689 27.10 32.63 11.50
CA GLU A 689 27.72 31.44 10.93
C GLU A 689 26.79 30.24 10.94
N LYS A 690 27.02 29.30 10.02
CA LYS A 690 26.25 28.05 9.95
C LYS A 690 26.50 27.21 11.21
N PRO A 691 25.48 26.89 12.01
CA PRO A 691 25.65 26.02 13.17
C PRO A 691 26.18 24.64 12.75
N VAL A 692 27.19 24.14 13.46
CA VAL A 692 27.81 22.83 13.17
C VAL A 692 26.79 21.69 13.30
N SER A 693 25.88 21.79 14.28
CA SER A 693 24.77 20.85 14.51
C SER A 693 23.65 20.94 13.46
N GLY A 694 23.67 21.98 12.61
CA GLY A 694 22.52 22.40 11.81
C GLY A 694 21.44 23.11 12.63
N THR A 695 20.58 23.84 11.94
CA THR A 695 19.29 24.35 12.46
C THR A 695 18.22 23.26 12.36
N LYS A 696 17.09 23.39 13.08
CA LYS A 696 15.96 22.44 12.96
C LYS A 696 15.50 22.26 11.52
N TYR A 697 15.40 23.36 10.76
CA TYR A 697 15.05 23.31 9.34
C TYR A 697 16.07 22.52 8.51
N SER A 698 17.37 22.85 8.63
CA SER A 698 18.41 22.17 7.85
C SER A 698 18.49 20.67 8.15
N ARG A 699 18.25 20.28 9.41
CA ARG A 699 18.19 18.88 9.82
C ARG A 699 16.94 18.18 9.30
N ALA A 700 15.77 18.82 9.36
CA ALA A 700 14.54 18.31 8.78
C ALA A 700 14.66 18.06 7.27
N VAL A 701 15.23 19.02 6.53
CA VAL A 701 15.51 18.89 5.09
C VAL A 701 16.49 17.75 4.82
N ALA A 702 17.56 17.65 5.60
CA ALA A 702 18.53 16.56 5.46
C ALA A 702 17.88 15.19 5.68
N LEU A 703 17.06 15.05 6.73
CA LEU A 703 16.35 13.81 7.03
C LEU A 703 15.38 13.44 5.91
N LEU A 704 14.56 14.38 5.42
CA LEU A 704 13.65 14.13 4.31
C LEU A 704 14.37 13.76 3.01
N ASN A 705 15.52 14.38 2.74
CA ASN A 705 16.35 14.03 1.59
C ASN A 705 16.91 12.61 1.68
N ARG A 706 17.28 12.14 2.88
CA ARG A 706 17.88 10.81 3.08
C ARG A 706 16.84 9.71 3.27
N PHE A 707 15.69 10.00 3.88
CA PHE A 707 14.69 9.02 4.26
C PHE A 707 13.38 9.09 3.44
N ALA A 708 13.02 10.24 2.83
CA ALA A 708 11.68 10.46 2.26
C ALA A 708 11.67 11.01 0.81
N HIS A 709 12.72 10.77 0.03
CA HIS A 709 12.92 11.26 -1.35
C HIS A 709 12.87 12.79 -1.53
N GLY A 710 13.02 13.58 -0.46
CA GLY A 710 13.18 15.05 -0.56
C GLY A 710 12.21 15.87 0.30
N PRO A 711 12.43 17.20 0.37
CA PRO A 711 11.76 18.08 1.31
C PRO A 711 10.37 18.49 0.82
N GLU A 712 9.46 17.53 0.65
CA GLU A 712 8.06 17.84 0.38
C GLU A 712 7.48 18.65 1.55
N PHE A 713 6.85 19.79 1.26
CA PHE A 713 6.45 20.75 2.30
C PHE A 713 5.40 20.21 3.27
N SER A 714 4.54 19.29 2.83
CA SER A 714 3.57 18.64 3.73
C SER A 714 4.28 17.79 4.79
N GLN A 715 5.30 17.03 4.40
CA GLN A 715 6.12 16.19 5.28
C GLN A 715 7.07 17.04 6.14
N LEU A 716 7.63 18.11 5.56
CA LEU A 716 8.44 19.08 6.28
C LEU A 716 7.66 19.76 7.40
N ALA A 717 6.42 20.19 7.14
CA ALA A 717 5.56 20.77 8.17
C ALA A 717 5.28 19.78 9.30
N LYS A 718 4.95 18.52 8.96
CA LYS A 718 4.73 17.46 9.96
C LYS A 718 5.98 17.23 10.80
N LEU A 719 7.15 17.07 10.16
CA LEU A 719 8.42 16.83 10.83
C LEU A 719 8.77 18.00 11.77
N LEU A 720 8.67 19.25 11.32
CA LEU A 720 8.94 20.43 12.15
C LEU A 720 7.94 20.58 13.30
N ALA A 721 6.70 20.11 13.13
CA ALA A 721 5.67 20.16 14.17
C ALA A 721 5.88 19.11 15.27
N VAL A 722 6.25 17.88 14.93
CA VAL A 722 6.34 16.76 15.90
C VAL A 722 7.77 16.44 16.36
N GLY A 723 8.77 16.91 15.62
CA GLY A 723 10.20 16.64 15.84
C GLY A 723 10.72 15.40 15.09
N GLU A 724 12.04 15.38 14.83
CA GLU A 724 12.73 14.36 14.00
C GLU A 724 12.50 12.92 14.48
N LYS A 725 12.76 12.66 15.77
CA LYS A 725 12.66 11.32 16.36
C LYS A 725 11.24 10.78 16.35
N ASN A 726 10.27 11.61 16.74
CA ASN A 726 8.86 11.23 16.74
C ASN A 726 8.35 11.01 15.32
N TRP A 727 8.71 11.88 14.38
CA TRP A 727 8.35 11.72 12.99
C TRP A 727 8.91 10.42 12.42
N LEU A 728 10.20 10.13 12.62
CA LEU A 728 10.80 8.90 12.11
C LEU A 728 10.20 7.65 12.76
N THR A 729 9.99 7.66 14.08
CA THR A 729 9.36 6.53 14.80
C THR A 729 7.95 6.26 14.27
N GLN A 730 7.14 7.30 14.06
CA GLN A 730 5.79 7.17 13.46
C GLN A 730 5.82 6.61 12.03
N GLN A 731 6.90 6.82 11.29
CA GLN A 731 7.06 6.28 9.93
C GLN A 731 7.56 4.82 9.94
N LEU A 732 8.18 4.37 11.02
CA LEU A 732 8.69 2.99 11.15
C LEU A 732 7.68 2.03 11.80
N ASP A 733 6.78 2.54 12.65
CA ASP A 733 5.87 1.72 13.47
C ASP A 733 4.63 1.16 12.72
N VAL A 734 4.43 1.51 11.45
CA VAL A 734 3.18 1.21 10.73
C VAL A 734 3.31 -0.05 9.87
N CYS A 735 2.73 -1.16 10.34
CA CYS A 735 2.48 -2.36 9.54
C CYS A 735 1.15 -2.21 8.79
N GLU A 736 1.20 -2.19 7.46
CA GLU A 736 0.06 -2.13 6.53
C GLU A 736 -1.07 -1.13 6.91
N ASP A 737 -0.80 0.16 6.65
CA ASP A 737 -1.76 1.25 6.87
C ASP A 737 -3.04 1.06 6.02
N VAL A 738 -4.20 1.40 6.56
CA VAL A 738 -5.43 1.62 5.79
C VAL A 738 -5.12 2.52 4.59
N ARG A 739 -4.26 3.54 4.76
CA ARG A 739 -3.74 4.38 3.67
C ARG A 739 -3.07 3.61 2.55
N ASP A 740 -2.24 2.62 2.87
CA ASP A 740 -1.52 1.85 1.86
C ASP A 740 -2.47 0.97 1.04
N ARG A 741 -3.52 0.40 1.67
CA ARG A 741 -4.60 -0.32 0.96
C ARG A 741 -5.39 0.61 0.04
N ILE A 742 -5.65 1.84 0.47
CA ILE A 742 -6.31 2.86 -0.36
C ILE A 742 -5.42 3.23 -1.56
N VAL A 743 -4.11 3.47 -1.33
CA VAL A 743 -3.14 3.74 -2.40
C VAL A 743 -3.08 2.56 -3.37
N TYR A 744 -2.97 1.32 -2.87
CA TYR A 744 -2.96 0.11 -3.68
C TYR A 744 -4.21 0.01 -4.55
N THR A 745 -5.39 0.20 -3.97
CA THR A 745 -6.67 0.16 -4.69
C THR A 745 -6.72 1.22 -5.80
N ARG A 746 -6.29 2.44 -5.51
CA ARG A 746 -6.21 3.54 -6.49
C ARG A 746 -5.25 3.21 -7.63
N VAL A 747 -4.07 2.70 -7.30
CA VAL A 747 -3.04 2.30 -8.26
C VAL A 747 -3.54 1.19 -9.19
N MET A 748 -4.16 0.16 -8.62
CA MET A 748 -4.73 -0.97 -9.36
C MET A 748 -5.93 -0.57 -10.23
N LYS A 749 -6.69 0.45 -9.82
CA LYS A 749 -7.75 1.06 -10.62
C LYS A 749 -7.20 1.84 -11.81
N GLN A 750 -6.16 2.64 -11.59
CA GLN A 750 -5.59 3.50 -12.63
C GLN A 750 -4.83 2.70 -13.70
N PHE A 751 -4.18 1.60 -13.30
CA PHE A 751 -3.40 0.75 -14.20
C PHE A 751 -3.82 -0.73 -14.05
N PRO A 752 -4.99 -1.15 -14.53
CA PRO A 752 -5.54 -2.48 -14.24
C PRO A 752 -4.84 -3.65 -14.97
N ILE A 753 -4.12 -3.36 -16.07
CA ILE A 753 -3.45 -4.38 -16.89
C ILE A 753 -2.08 -4.73 -16.30
N GLY A 754 -1.66 -5.99 -16.35
CA GLY A 754 -0.35 -6.47 -15.88
C GLY A 754 0.79 -6.32 -16.90
N SER A 755 0.87 -5.22 -17.67
CA SER A 755 1.97 -4.99 -18.60
C SER A 755 3.19 -4.37 -17.90
N LEU A 756 4.38 -4.49 -18.49
CA LEU A 756 5.62 -3.89 -17.93
C LEU A 756 5.45 -2.40 -17.62
N TYR A 757 4.91 -1.63 -18.58
CA TYR A 757 4.62 -0.21 -18.39
C TYR A 757 3.64 0.01 -17.23
N ALA A 758 2.54 -0.74 -17.18
CA ALA A 758 1.53 -0.57 -16.14
C ALA A 758 2.10 -0.87 -14.75
N ILE A 759 2.90 -1.92 -14.57
CA ILE A 759 3.51 -2.25 -13.27
C ILE A 759 4.50 -1.19 -12.80
N GLN A 760 5.31 -0.64 -13.70
CA GLN A 760 6.20 0.47 -13.36
C GLN A 760 5.42 1.73 -12.97
N GLN A 761 4.33 2.04 -13.68
CA GLN A 761 3.44 3.14 -13.31
C GLN A 761 2.78 2.91 -11.95
N ARG A 762 2.40 1.66 -11.64
CA ARG A 762 1.81 1.31 -10.35
C ARG A 762 2.78 1.60 -9.21
N ALA A 763 4.01 1.10 -9.31
CA ALA A 763 5.03 1.32 -8.30
C ALA A 763 5.37 2.82 -8.15
N LEU A 764 5.58 3.56 -9.25
CA LEU A 764 5.83 5.00 -9.19
C LEU A 764 4.68 5.75 -8.51
N LEU A 765 3.43 5.43 -8.86
CA LEU A 765 2.28 6.08 -8.25
C LEU A 765 2.12 5.71 -6.77
N GLN A 766 2.45 4.47 -6.38
CA GLN A 766 2.50 4.07 -4.97
C GLN A 766 3.54 4.89 -4.19
N LEU A 767 4.75 5.06 -4.74
CA LEU A 767 5.81 5.89 -4.14
C LEU A 767 5.45 7.39 -4.08
N LEU A 768 4.64 7.89 -5.02
CA LEU A 768 4.18 9.28 -5.03
C LEU A 768 3.08 9.55 -4.01
N LEU A 769 2.14 8.61 -3.86
CA LEU A 769 0.93 8.81 -3.06
C LEU A 769 1.05 8.32 -1.62
N THR A 770 2.06 7.51 -1.31
CA THR A 770 2.27 7.00 0.05
C THR A 770 2.44 8.13 1.06
N SER A 771 1.77 7.98 2.20
CA SER A 771 1.92 8.85 3.36
C SER A 771 3.11 8.47 4.24
N ASN A 772 3.71 7.31 3.97
CA ASN A 772 4.87 6.77 4.66
C ASN A 772 6.08 6.67 3.69
N PRO A 773 6.69 7.80 3.32
CA PRO A 773 7.83 7.81 2.40
C PRO A 773 9.08 7.10 2.96
N VAL A 774 9.25 6.96 4.28
CA VAL A 774 10.38 6.21 4.87
C VAL A 774 10.28 4.73 4.57
N HIS A 775 9.11 4.14 4.83
CA HIS A 775 8.81 2.76 4.50
C HIS A 775 8.97 2.49 3.00
N ALA A 776 8.38 3.35 2.18
CA ALA A 776 8.44 3.20 0.72
C ALA A 776 9.89 3.24 0.19
N ARG A 777 10.72 4.13 0.75
CA ARG A 777 12.15 4.20 0.40
C ARG A 777 12.91 2.95 0.84
N PHE A 778 12.66 2.46 2.05
CA PHE A 778 13.26 1.22 2.54
C PHE A 778 12.91 0.04 1.64
N VAL A 779 11.63 -0.08 1.24
CA VAL A 779 11.18 -1.13 0.32
C VAL A 779 11.90 -1.03 -1.02
N MET A 780 12.15 0.18 -1.54
CA MET A 780 12.95 0.35 -2.75
C MET A 780 14.41 -0.10 -2.58
N TRP A 781 15.02 0.14 -1.41
CA TRP A 781 16.33 -0.42 -1.09
C TRP A 781 16.30 -1.95 -1.04
N ALA A 782 15.31 -2.55 -0.36
CA ALA A 782 15.17 -4.00 -0.27
C ALA A 782 14.93 -4.63 -1.66
N GLN A 783 14.12 -4.00 -2.51
CA GLN A 783 13.89 -4.40 -3.89
C GLN A 783 15.13 -4.31 -4.77
N ASN A 784 16.03 -3.37 -4.48
CA ASN A 784 17.31 -3.25 -5.16
C ASN A 784 18.33 -4.28 -4.64
N HIS A 785 18.32 -4.58 -3.34
CA HIS A 785 19.19 -5.59 -2.72
C HIS A 785 18.82 -7.02 -3.15
N PHE A 786 17.52 -7.31 -3.23
CA PHE A 786 16.96 -8.58 -3.69
C PHE A 786 16.42 -8.45 -5.13
N SER A 787 17.27 -7.98 -6.04
CA SER A 787 16.84 -7.57 -7.38
C SER A 787 16.33 -8.74 -8.20
N THR A 788 15.16 -8.56 -8.84
CA THR A 788 14.62 -9.51 -9.82
C THR A 788 14.23 -8.76 -11.09
N TRP A 789 14.67 -9.28 -12.24
CA TRP A 789 14.49 -8.60 -13.51
C TRP A 789 13.07 -8.78 -14.05
N ILE A 790 12.28 -7.71 -14.07
CA ILE A 790 10.86 -7.73 -14.47
C ILE A 790 10.62 -8.34 -15.86
N ARG A 791 11.58 -8.24 -16.77
CA ARG A 791 11.46 -8.80 -18.13
C ARG A 791 11.64 -10.32 -18.16
N LYS A 792 12.39 -10.89 -17.21
CA LYS A 792 12.49 -12.34 -17.03
C LYS A 792 11.32 -12.85 -16.18
N THR A 793 11.04 -12.23 -15.04
CA THR A 793 10.05 -12.75 -14.07
C THR A 793 8.58 -12.60 -14.47
N GLN A 794 8.29 -11.85 -15.54
CA GLN A 794 6.97 -11.35 -15.91
C GLN A 794 6.48 -10.24 -14.96
N ALA A 795 5.83 -9.23 -15.54
CA ALA A 795 5.45 -8.02 -14.81
C ALA A 795 4.46 -8.29 -13.67
N ALA A 796 3.48 -9.18 -13.86
CA ALA A 796 2.49 -9.50 -12.84
C ALA A 796 3.10 -10.17 -11.59
N GLU A 797 4.05 -11.09 -11.77
CA GLU A 797 4.75 -11.74 -10.65
C GLU A 797 5.68 -10.78 -9.93
N LYS A 798 6.37 -9.90 -10.66
CA LYS A 798 7.16 -8.82 -10.05
C LYS A 798 6.30 -7.90 -9.19
N TRP A 799 5.09 -7.58 -9.64
CA TRP A 799 4.16 -6.78 -8.84
C TRP A 799 3.74 -7.48 -7.54
N LYS A 800 3.46 -8.78 -7.57
CA LYS A 800 3.13 -9.55 -6.36
C LYS A 800 4.29 -9.58 -5.38
N GLU A 801 5.51 -9.81 -5.86
CA GLU A 801 6.71 -9.74 -5.04
C GLU A 801 6.87 -8.33 -4.43
N HIS A 802 6.73 -7.27 -5.24
CA HIS A 802 6.76 -5.89 -4.76
C HIS A 802 5.74 -5.64 -3.65
N GLN A 803 4.50 -6.13 -3.81
CA GLN A 803 3.51 -6.01 -2.75
C GLN A 803 3.89 -6.79 -1.50
N ARG A 804 4.45 -8.01 -1.60
CA ARG A 804 4.90 -8.76 -0.42
C ARG A 804 5.96 -7.98 0.38
N PHE A 805 6.97 -7.43 -0.29
CA PHE A 805 7.96 -6.56 0.37
C PHE A 805 7.33 -5.29 0.93
N TYR A 806 6.39 -4.67 0.21
CA TYR A 806 5.72 -3.46 0.68
C TYR A 806 4.81 -3.73 1.89
N GLN A 807 4.15 -4.88 1.96
CA GLN A 807 3.33 -5.30 3.10
C GLN A 807 4.18 -5.67 4.32
N HIS A 808 5.32 -6.35 4.08
CA HIS A 808 6.26 -6.67 5.15
C HIS A 808 6.95 -5.42 5.71
N GLY A 809 7.31 -4.48 4.84
CA GLY A 809 7.90 -3.20 5.25
C GLY A 809 9.30 -3.33 5.85
N VAL A 810 9.59 -2.47 6.82
CA VAL A 810 10.84 -2.46 7.58
C VAL A 810 10.80 -3.59 8.62
N GLY A 811 11.70 -4.56 8.49
CA GLY A 811 11.70 -5.74 9.35
C GLY A 811 13.09 -6.31 9.58
N ARG A 812 13.15 -7.56 10.05
CA ARG A 812 14.42 -8.26 10.25
C ARG A 812 14.98 -8.73 8.92
N PHE A 813 16.30 -8.69 8.79
CA PHE A 813 16.97 -9.14 7.58
C PHE A 813 16.64 -10.59 7.21
N TYR A 814 16.53 -11.50 8.19
CA TYR A 814 16.12 -12.89 7.94
C TYR A 814 14.72 -12.97 7.28
N ASP A 815 13.77 -12.15 7.73
CA ASP A 815 12.40 -12.19 7.19
C ASP A 815 12.36 -11.67 5.75
N LEU A 816 13.13 -10.60 5.45
CA LEU A 816 13.30 -10.08 4.09
C LEU A 816 14.02 -11.10 3.17
N LEU A 817 15.07 -11.75 3.68
CA LEU A 817 15.79 -12.80 2.98
C LEU A 817 14.85 -13.98 2.68
N LEU A 818 14.05 -14.42 3.64
CA LEU A 818 13.09 -15.49 3.47
C LEU A 818 12.02 -15.12 2.42
N LEU A 819 11.46 -13.91 2.51
CA LEU A 819 10.45 -13.41 1.58
C LEU A 819 10.98 -13.40 0.14
N SER A 820 12.19 -12.87 -0.05
CA SER A 820 12.89 -12.95 -1.34
C SER A 820 13.11 -14.39 -1.75
N ALA A 821 13.64 -15.20 -0.83
CA ALA A 821 14.18 -16.50 -1.17
C ALA A 821 13.13 -17.51 -1.61
N THR A 822 11.89 -17.27 -1.21
CA THR A 822 10.75 -18.09 -1.58
C THR A 822 9.79 -17.41 -2.55
N SER A 823 10.10 -16.20 -3.00
CA SER A 823 9.27 -15.46 -3.95
C SER A 823 9.25 -16.19 -5.32
N PRO A 824 8.07 -16.33 -5.96
CA PRO A 824 8.00 -16.89 -7.32
C PRO A 824 8.82 -16.12 -8.36
N ALA A 825 8.98 -14.81 -8.16
CA ALA A 825 9.79 -13.97 -9.04
C ALA A 825 11.28 -14.33 -8.91
N MET A 826 11.81 -14.45 -7.70
CA MET A 826 13.20 -14.80 -7.44
C MET A 826 13.53 -16.23 -7.88
N LEU A 827 12.67 -17.19 -7.52
CA LEU A 827 12.86 -18.60 -7.90
C LEU A 827 12.94 -18.78 -9.42
N PHE A 828 12.13 -18.03 -10.18
CA PHE A 828 12.19 -18.07 -11.64
C PHE A 828 13.34 -17.23 -12.22
N TYR A 829 13.65 -16.10 -11.60
CA TYR A 829 14.70 -15.21 -12.09
C TYR A 829 16.07 -15.90 -12.11
N LEU A 830 16.35 -16.73 -11.11
CA LEU A 830 17.62 -17.44 -10.98
C LEU A 830 17.51 -18.93 -11.34
N ASP A 831 16.43 -19.30 -12.05
CA ASP A 831 16.18 -20.64 -12.59
C ASP A 831 16.23 -21.76 -11.52
N GLN A 832 15.82 -21.42 -10.28
CA GLN A 832 15.71 -22.36 -9.17
C GLN A 832 14.50 -23.28 -9.33
N ASP A 833 13.43 -22.82 -9.97
CA ASP A 833 12.21 -23.60 -10.19
C ASP A 833 12.44 -24.89 -10.99
N GLY A 834 13.52 -24.94 -11.78
CA GLY A 834 14.00 -26.12 -12.52
C GLY A 834 15.11 -26.93 -11.83
N SER A 835 15.46 -26.62 -10.57
CA SER A 835 16.56 -27.26 -9.81
C SER A 835 16.05 -28.41 -8.93
N PHE A 836 16.47 -29.64 -9.23
CA PHE A 836 16.02 -30.88 -8.56
C PHE A 836 17.20 -31.78 -8.18
N ALA A 837 16.97 -32.78 -7.32
CA ALA A 837 18.02 -33.64 -6.76
C ALA A 837 18.99 -34.24 -7.80
N ASN A 838 18.51 -34.56 -9.01
CA ASN A 838 19.30 -35.15 -10.09
C ASN A 838 19.72 -34.13 -11.18
N ARG A 839 19.33 -32.86 -11.03
CA ARG A 839 19.66 -31.74 -11.94
C ARG A 839 19.76 -30.46 -11.10
N ILE A 840 20.93 -30.26 -10.50
CA ILE A 840 21.18 -29.14 -9.60
C ILE A 840 21.56 -27.91 -10.44
N ASN A 841 20.95 -26.77 -10.14
CA ASN A 841 21.39 -25.46 -10.59
C ASN A 841 22.02 -24.70 -9.43
N GLU A 842 23.30 -24.37 -9.54
CA GLU A 842 24.05 -23.68 -8.48
C GLU A 842 23.88 -22.15 -8.51
N ASN A 843 23.32 -21.60 -9.59
CA ASN A 843 23.25 -20.15 -9.81
C ASN A 843 22.63 -19.45 -8.61
N TYR A 844 21.42 -19.86 -8.20
CA TYR A 844 20.75 -19.23 -7.08
C TYR A 844 21.50 -19.37 -5.74
N ALA A 845 22.09 -20.55 -5.49
CA ALA A 845 22.90 -20.78 -4.29
C ALA A 845 24.15 -19.89 -4.24
N ARG A 846 24.75 -19.60 -5.39
CA ARG A 846 25.85 -18.64 -5.50
C ARG A 846 25.36 -17.23 -5.24
N GLU A 847 24.33 -16.77 -5.95
CA GLU A 847 23.84 -15.39 -5.81
C GLU A 847 23.33 -15.08 -4.40
N ILE A 848 22.67 -16.02 -3.73
CA ILE A 848 22.19 -15.79 -2.37
C ILE A 848 23.35 -15.62 -1.37
N MET A 849 24.45 -16.38 -1.54
CA MET A 849 25.67 -16.21 -0.74
C MET A 849 26.43 -14.95 -1.12
N GLU A 850 26.62 -14.71 -2.41
CA GLU A 850 27.51 -13.69 -2.95
C GLU A 850 26.91 -12.27 -2.92
N LEU A 851 25.65 -12.13 -3.36
CA LEU A 851 25.05 -10.82 -3.62
C LEU A 851 23.99 -10.41 -2.61
N HIS A 852 23.33 -11.38 -1.98
CA HIS A 852 22.25 -11.12 -1.04
C HIS A 852 22.70 -11.23 0.42
N THR A 853 23.75 -12.00 0.75
CA THR A 853 24.16 -12.24 2.14
C THR A 853 25.64 -11.97 2.43
N LEU A 854 26.53 -12.94 2.22
CA LEU A 854 27.91 -12.92 2.72
C LEU A 854 28.83 -11.92 1.99
N GLY A 855 28.49 -11.52 0.77
CA GLY A 855 29.39 -10.77 -0.12
C GLY A 855 30.41 -11.69 -0.82
N VAL A 856 30.97 -11.24 -1.94
CA VAL A 856 31.98 -11.98 -2.75
C VAL A 856 33.15 -12.50 -1.91
N ASN A 857 33.61 -11.71 -0.94
CA ASN A 857 34.71 -12.07 -0.03
C ASN A 857 34.23 -12.58 1.33
N GLY A 858 33.01 -13.14 1.38
CA GLY A 858 32.30 -13.49 2.60
C GLY A 858 32.84 -14.72 3.35
N GLY A 859 33.79 -15.46 2.75
CA GLY A 859 34.44 -16.62 3.36
C GLY A 859 33.83 -17.99 3.02
N TYR A 860 32.86 -18.04 2.11
CA TYR A 860 32.31 -19.30 1.58
C TYR A 860 33.21 -19.92 0.52
N THR A 861 33.04 -21.22 0.29
CA THR A 861 33.75 -21.99 -0.73
C THR A 861 32.82 -22.44 -1.85
N GLN A 862 33.39 -22.91 -2.97
CA GLN A 862 32.60 -23.57 -4.02
C GLN A 862 31.83 -24.79 -3.48
N GLN A 863 32.37 -25.49 -2.49
CA GLN A 863 31.69 -26.63 -1.86
C GLN A 863 30.43 -26.19 -1.10
N ASP A 864 30.48 -25.04 -0.41
CA ASP A 864 29.31 -24.47 0.27
C ASP A 864 28.21 -24.10 -0.73
N VAL A 865 28.57 -23.55 -1.89
CA VAL A 865 27.63 -23.24 -2.99
C VAL A 865 26.94 -24.51 -3.48
N THR A 866 27.69 -25.56 -3.80
CA THR A 866 27.12 -26.84 -4.24
C THR A 866 26.23 -27.47 -3.17
N ALA A 867 26.65 -27.43 -1.90
CA ALA A 867 25.89 -27.96 -0.77
C ALA A 867 24.57 -27.21 -0.55
N LEU A 868 24.58 -25.87 -0.64
CA LEU A 868 23.38 -25.06 -0.56
C LEU A 868 22.45 -25.31 -1.77
N ALA A 869 23.01 -25.44 -2.98
CA ALA A 869 22.24 -25.74 -4.17
C ALA A 869 21.46 -27.07 -4.03
N ARG A 870 22.10 -28.09 -3.44
CA ARG A 870 21.44 -29.37 -3.10
C ARG A 870 20.33 -29.20 -2.08
N LEU A 871 20.56 -28.42 -1.02
CA LEU A 871 19.55 -28.11 -0.02
C LEU A 871 18.34 -27.38 -0.62
N LEU A 872 18.57 -26.44 -1.54
CA LEU A 872 17.52 -25.67 -2.21
C LEU A 872 16.68 -26.49 -3.19
N THR A 873 17.16 -27.65 -3.66
CA THR A 873 16.39 -28.50 -4.59
C THR A 873 14.97 -28.76 -4.06
N GLY A 874 13.97 -28.76 -4.93
CA GLY A 874 12.57 -28.94 -4.54
C GLY A 874 11.83 -27.67 -4.10
N TRP A 875 12.51 -26.55 -3.81
CA TRP A 875 11.84 -25.24 -3.86
C TRP A 875 11.55 -24.88 -5.33
N THR A 876 10.27 -24.77 -5.68
CA THR A 876 9.82 -24.58 -7.07
C THR A 876 8.50 -23.79 -7.13
N CYS A 877 8.07 -23.46 -8.35
CA CYS A 877 6.81 -22.78 -8.62
C CYS A 877 5.85 -23.73 -9.36
N ALA A 878 4.58 -23.81 -8.96
CA ALA A 878 3.55 -24.46 -9.77
C ALA A 878 3.07 -23.50 -10.87
N ALA A 879 3.11 -23.92 -12.13
CA ALA A 879 2.59 -23.13 -13.26
C ALA A 879 1.12 -23.47 -13.53
N ILE A 880 0.20 -22.49 -13.43
CA ILE A 880 -1.16 -22.63 -13.98
C ILE A 880 -1.10 -22.36 -15.49
N ILE A 881 -1.63 -23.28 -16.30
CA ILE A 881 -1.66 -23.18 -17.77
C ILE A 881 -2.58 -22.04 -18.24
N ARG A 882 -2.00 -21.15 -19.06
CA ARG A 882 -2.55 -20.12 -19.97
C ARG A 882 -4.05 -19.79 -19.85
N SER A 883 -4.37 -18.67 -19.20
CA SER A 883 -5.62 -17.96 -19.50
C SER A 883 -5.56 -17.38 -20.92
N LYS A 884 -6.72 -17.27 -21.61
CA LYS A 884 -6.86 -16.63 -22.94
C LYS A 884 -6.38 -15.16 -23.00
N PHE A 885 -5.95 -14.58 -21.88
CA PHE A 885 -5.49 -13.19 -21.73
C PHE A 885 -4.01 -13.06 -21.30
N GLY A 886 -3.22 -14.14 -21.32
CA GLY A 886 -1.75 -14.05 -21.29
C GLY A 886 -1.07 -13.88 -19.93
N GLY A 887 -1.74 -14.21 -18.81
CA GLY A 887 -1.09 -14.26 -17.49
C GLY A 887 -0.84 -15.69 -17.01
N ILE A 888 0.35 -15.97 -16.48
CA ILE A 888 0.67 -17.18 -15.71
C ILE A 888 0.62 -16.79 -14.23
N ASN A 889 -0.21 -17.45 -13.42
CA ASN A 889 -0.15 -17.33 -11.96
C ASN A 889 0.82 -18.40 -11.44
N ARG A 890 1.81 -18.00 -10.64
CA ARG A 890 2.81 -18.90 -10.07
C ARG A 890 2.71 -18.87 -8.55
N GLU A 891 2.48 -20.03 -7.96
CA GLU A 891 2.48 -20.21 -6.51
C GLU A 891 3.75 -20.95 -6.07
N GLN A 892 4.35 -20.44 -5.00
CA GLN A 892 5.50 -21.04 -4.33
C GLN A 892 5.11 -22.39 -3.75
N ARG A 893 5.99 -23.40 -3.89
CA ARG A 893 5.85 -24.68 -3.15
C ARG A 893 7.20 -25.33 -2.87
N PHE A 894 7.25 -26.14 -1.83
CA PHE A 894 8.35 -27.07 -1.60
C PHE A 894 7.92 -28.50 -1.95
N ALA A 895 8.51 -29.06 -3.00
CA ALA A 895 8.28 -30.43 -3.45
C ALA A 895 9.37 -31.36 -2.88
N ALA A 896 9.10 -31.96 -1.71
CA ALA A 896 10.05 -32.81 -0.99
C ALA A 896 10.59 -34.01 -1.80
N ILE A 897 9.82 -34.51 -2.78
CA ILE A 897 10.24 -35.58 -3.69
C ILE A 897 11.36 -35.15 -4.65
N LEU A 898 11.43 -33.86 -4.95
CA LEU A 898 12.45 -33.28 -5.83
C LEU A 898 13.71 -32.87 -5.07
N ASN A 899 13.72 -32.99 -3.74
CA ASN A 899 14.88 -32.70 -2.88
C ASN A 899 15.65 -33.98 -2.52
N SER A 900 16.98 -33.94 -2.51
CA SER A 900 17.81 -35.14 -2.24
C SER A 900 17.67 -35.66 -0.80
N GLY A 901 17.52 -34.75 0.18
CA GLY A 901 17.53 -35.08 1.60
C GLY A 901 18.88 -35.56 2.15
N LYS A 902 19.97 -35.54 1.36
CA LYS A 902 21.29 -36.03 1.78
C LYS A 902 21.93 -35.16 2.84
N GLU A 903 22.89 -35.69 3.60
CA GLU A 903 23.69 -34.88 4.53
C GLU A 903 24.52 -33.84 3.76
N GLU A 904 24.61 -32.63 4.29
CA GLU A 904 25.41 -31.54 3.72
C GLU A 904 26.14 -30.78 4.83
N VAL A 905 27.25 -30.12 4.49
CA VAL A 905 27.96 -29.19 5.37
C VAL A 905 28.04 -27.85 4.67
N ILE A 906 27.61 -26.78 5.35
CA ILE A 906 27.63 -25.41 4.84
C ILE A 906 28.19 -24.51 5.94
N LEU A 907 29.23 -23.73 5.64
CA LEU A 907 29.79 -22.71 6.53
C LEU A 907 30.09 -23.23 7.95
N GLY A 908 30.60 -24.47 8.05
CA GLY A 908 30.94 -25.09 9.32
C GLY A 908 29.74 -25.68 10.08
N VAL A 909 28.54 -25.73 9.49
CA VAL A 909 27.34 -26.32 10.09
C VAL A 909 26.93 -27.60 9.36
N ARG A 910 26.65 -28.66 10.12
CA ARG A 910 26.14 -29.93 9.57
C ARG A 910 24.62 -29.91 9.42
N PHE A 911 24.16 -30.31 8.25
CA PHE A 911 22.76 -30.53 7.93
C PHE A 911 22.53 -32.03 7.74
N PRO A 912 21.98 -32.73 8.75
CA PRO A 912 21.85 -34.19 8.71
C PRO A 912 20.88 -34.66 7.63
N VAL A 913 20.94 -35.97 7.32
CA VAL A 913 19.99 -36.63 6.42
C VAL A 913 18.55 -36.37 6.86
N ALA A 914 17.68 -36.06 5.91
CA ALA A 914 16.25 -35.84 6.15
C ALA A 914 15.38 -36.48 5.07
N SER A 915 14.19 -36.92 5.45
CA SER A 915 13.19 -37.52 4.57
C SER A 915 11.86 -36.78 4.67
N GLY A 916 10.96 -37.00 3.70
CA GLY A 916 9.62 -36.42 3.72
C GLY A 916 9.56 -34.92 3.99
N CYS A 917 8.72 -34.51 4.93
CA CYS A 917 8.51 -33.12 5.32
C CYS A 917 9.70 -32.48 6.03
N ASP A 918 10.62 -33.25 6.61
CA ASP A 918 11.80 -32.73 7.34
C ASP A 918 12.86 -32.11 6.43
N LYS A 919 12.73 -32.28 5.11
CA LYS A 919 13.63 -31.66 4.12
C LYS A 919 13.45 -30.14 4.02
N ALA A 920 12.22 -29.63 4.12
CA ALA A 920 11.94 -28.20 3.95
C ALA A 920 12.56 -27.33 5.07
N PRO A 921 12.43 -27.71 6.36
CA PRO A 921 13.04 -26.97 7.48
C PRO A 921 14.56 -26.79 7.36
N ARG A 922 15.27 -27.69 6.65
CA ARG A 922 16.71 -27.55 6.44
C ARG A 922 17.08 -26.33 5.61
N VAL A 923 16.23 -25.93 4.66
CA VAL A 923 16.46 -24.70 3.88
C VAL A 923 16.25 -23.47 4.75
N LEU A 924 15.20 -23.46 5.57
CA LEU A 924 14.96 -22.36 6.52
C LEU A 924 16.13 -22.20 7.48
N ARG A 925 16.67 -23.31 7.98
CA ARG A 925 17.87 -23.35 8.82
C ARG A 925 19.12 -22.82 8.07
N ALA A 926 19.25 -23.08 6.78
CA ALA A 926 20.34 -22.53 5.97
C ALA A 926 20.20 -21.02 5.76
N LEU A 927 18.98 -20.51 5.56
CA LEU A 927 18.73 -19.07 5.49
C LEU A 927 18.98 -18.39 6.85
N GLU A 928 18.64 -19.05 7.96
CA GLU A 928 18.94 -18.58 9.32
C GLU A 928 20.45 -18.47 9.52
N LEU A 929 21.21 -19.49 9.10
CA LEU A 929 22.67 -19.49 9.12
C LEU A 929 23.27 -18.34 8.31
N LEU A 930 22.80 -18.13 7.07
CA LEU A 930 23.28 -17.04 6.22
C LEU A 930 22.98 -15.67 6.84
N ALA A 931 21.79 -15.48 7.41
CA ALA A 931 21.42 -14.23 8.07
C ALA A 931 22.24 -13.96 9.35
N ALA A 932 22.61 -15.00 10.10
CA ALA A 932 23.39 -14.90 11.32
C ALA A 932 24.91 -14.74 11.08
N HIS A 933 25.39 -14.98 9.86
CA HIS A 933 26.81 -14.95 9.54
C HIS A 933 27.40 -13.52 9.69
N PRO A 934 28.56 -13.33 10.35
CA PRO A 934 29.17 -12.00 10.54
C PRO A 934 29.43 -11.23 9.25
N SER A 935 29.86 -11.92 8.18
CA SER A 935 30.04 -11.31 6.85
C SER A 935 28.75 -10.72 6.29
N THR A 936 27.58 -11.32 6.59
CA THR A 936 26.28 -10.80 6.16
C THR A 936 25.96 -9.48 6.83
N ALA A 937 26.14 -9.40 8.15
CA ALA A 937 25.92 -8.15 8.88
C ALA A 937 26.75 -7.01 8.28
N ARG A 938 28.05 -7.25 8.02
CA ARG A 938 28.95 -6.24 7.45
C ARG A 938 28.59 -5.87 6.02
N PHE A 939 28.37 -6.85 5.14
CA PHE A 939 28.02 -6.61 3.74
C PHE A 939 26.71 -5.82 3.60
N VAL A 940 25.68 -6.23 4.35
CA VAL A 940 24.36 -5.60 4.31
C VAL A 940 24.42 -4.19 4.91
N CYS A 941 25.05 -3.99 6.07
CA CYS A 941 25.21 -2.66 6.68
C CYS A 941 26.02 -1.72 5.79
N GLN A 942 27.04 -2.20 5.08
CA GLN A 942 27.80 -1.39 4.14
C GLN A 942 26.94 -0.93 2.94
N LYS A 943 26.19 -1.84 2.30
CA LYS A 943 25.24 -1.50 1.23
C LYS A 943 24.16 -0.53 1.72
N PHE A 944 23.65 -0.76 2.93
CA PHE A 944 22.62 0.07 3.55
C PHE A 944 23.13 1.49 3.84
N ALA A 945 24.31 1.62 4.45
CA ALA A 945 24.92 2.92 4.72
C ALA A 945 25.27 3.68 3.42
N LYS A 946 25.70 2.99 2.35
CA LYS A 946 25.86 3.61 1.02
C LYS A 946 24.56 4.21 0.50
N HIS A 947 23.43 3.54 0.71
CA HIS A 947 22.12 4.01 0.26
C HIS A 947 21.67 5.30 0.98
N TYR A 948 21.83 5.38 2.30
CA TYR A 948 21.32 6.51 3.09
C TYR A 948 22.34 7.65 3.30
N VAL A 949 23.65 7.35 3.33
CA VAL A 949 24.75 8.29 3.67
C VAL A 949 25.54 8.69 2.43
N SER A 950 26.57 7.96 2.04
CA SER A 950 27.39 8.30 0.87
C SER A 950 28.31 7.13 0.52
N SER A 951 29.01 7.25 -0.61
CA SER A 951 30.07 6.33 -0.97
C SER A 951 31.36 7.13 -1.22
N PRO A 952 32.49 6.80 -0.57
CA PRO A 952 32.67 5.69 0.39
C PRO A 952 32.00 5.96 1.74
N VAL A 953 31.63 4.89 2.46
CA VAL A 953 31.07 4.96 3.82
C VAL A 953 32.21 4.95 4.84
N PRO A 954 32.18 5.78 5.90
CA PRO A 954 33.12 5.64 7.02
C PRO A 954 33.02 4.26 7.70
N GLU A 955 34.16 3.58 7.91
CA GLU A 955 34.19 2.25 8.55
C GLU A 955 33.60 2.26 9.97
N GLU A 956 33.86 3.30 10.76
CA GLU A 956 33.30 3.48 12.11
C GLU A 956 31.76 3.42 12.11
N LEU A 957 31.09 4.06 11.13
CA LEU A 957 29.64 3.98 11.00
C LEU A 957 29.20 2.54 10.66
N VAL A 958 29.94 1.83 9.80
CA VAL A 958 29.59 0.45 9.44
C VAL A 958 29.72 -0.46 10.66
N ASP A 959 30.77 -0.30 11.45
CA ASP A 959 31.02 -1.10 12.66
C ASP A 959 29.89 -0.93 13.69
N ASP A 960 29.45 0.30 13.96
CA ASP A 960 28.33 0.58 14.86
C ASP A 960 27.00 -0.02 14.36
N LEU A 961 26.74 0.05 13.04
CA LEU A 961 25.54 -0.58 12.46
C LEU A 961 25.61 -2.11 12.51
N VAL A 962 26.80 -2.71 12.36
CA VAL A 962 27.03 -4.16 12.48
C VAL A 962 26.81 -4.62 13.91
N GLU A 963 27.24 -3.86 14.92
CA GLU A 963 26.96 -4.15 16.32
C GLU A 963 25.44 -4.19 16.55
N VAL A 964 24.70 -3.16 16.13
CA VAL A 964 23.24 -3.12 16.22
C VAL A 964 22.58 -4.27 15.43
N PHE A 965 23.13 -4.63 14.27
CA PHE A 965 22.65 -5.79 13.50
C PHE A 965 22.76 -7.07 14.33
N HIS A 966 23.89 -7.34 14.98
CA HIS A 966 24.05 -8.54 15.81
C HIS A 966 23.20 -8.51 17.08
N GLU A 967 23.08 -7.36 17.74
CA GLU A 967 22.25 -7.20 18.94
C GLU A 967 20.76 -7.40 18.65
N SER A 968 20.30 -6.88 17.52
CA SER A 968 18.89 -6.89 17.14
C SER A 968 18.48 -8.08 16.25
N TYR A 969 19.46 -8.84 15.76
CA TYR A 969 19.29 -9.88 14.74
C TYR A 969 18.79 -9.32 13.40
N GLY A 970 19.42 -8.22 12.99
CA GLY A 970 19.20 -7.55 11.72
C GLY A 970 17.89 -6.77 11.63
N ASP A 971 17.38 -6.22 12.75
CA ASP A 971 16.16 -5.42 12.76
C ASP A 971 16.42 -4.03 12.16
N PHE A 972 15.93 -3.79 10.95
CA PHE A 972 16.15 -2.52 10.26
C PHE A 972 15.44 -1.33 10.91
N ASN A 973 14.44 -1.54 11.78
CA ASN A 973 13.86 -0.43 12.54
C ASN A 973 14.91 0.16 13.47
N LYS A 974 15.63 -0.70 14.20
CA LYS A 974 16.72 -0.27 15.11
C LYS A 974 17.92 0.27 14.34
N ILE A 975 18.27 -0.32 13.19
CA ILE A 975 19.37 0.15 12.34
C ILE A 975 19.06 1.55 11.77
N LEU A 976 17.84 1.79 11.27
CA LEU A 976 17.42 3.11 10.77
C LEU A 976 17.42 4.18 11.87
N LEU A 977 16.93 3.84 13.06
CA LEU A 977 16.95 4.74 14.22
C LEU A 977 18.40 5.08 14.62
N THR A 978 19.25 4.07 14.75
CA THR A 978 20.69 4.24 15.06
C THR A 978 21.36 5.13 14.03
N LEU A 979 21.15 4.86 12.74
CA LEU A 979 21.69 5.66 11.65
C LEU A 979 21.25 7.13 11.74
N SER A 980 19.98 7.39 12.06
CA SER A 980 19.41 8.74 12.16
C SER A 980 19.95 9.55 13.34
N GLU A 981 20.46 8.87 14.37
CA GLU A 981 21.05 9.50 15.56
C GLU A 981 22.59 9.58 15.47
N HIS A 982 23.21 8.87 14.52
CA HIS A 982 24.67 8.76 14.41
C HIS A 982 25.36 10.08 14.01
N PRO A 983 26.45 10.51 14.68
CA PRO A 983 27.16 11.76 14.37
C PRO A 983 27.71 11.83 12.93
N LEU A 984 28.26 10.72 12.41
CA LEU A 984 28.78 10.67 11.04
C LEU A 984 27.69 10.79 9.97
N PHE A 985 26.46 10.35 10.25
CA PHE A 985 25.32 10.60 9.37
C PHE A 985 25.06 12.10 9.27
N TRP A 986 24.98 12.81 10.39
CA TRP A 986 24.73 14.25 10.39
C TRP A 986 25.89 15.06 9.81
N LYS A 987 27.13 14.62 10.02
CA LYS A 987 28.31 15.22 9.38
C LYS A 987 28.21 15.16 7.86
N ASP A 988 27.83 14.01 7.30
CA ASP A 988 27.60 13.87 5.85
C ASP A 988 26.36 14.66 5.42
N ALA A 989 25.18 14.36 5.99
CA ALA A 989 23.91 14.91 5.55
C ALA A 989 23.83 16.44 5.57
N LEU A 990 24.53 17.12 6.49
CA LEU A 990 24.55 18.59 6.60
C LEU A 990 25.70 19.27 5.82
N ARG A 991 26.78 18.55 5.48
CA ARG A 991 27.99 19.13 4.83
C ARG A 991 28.24 18.60 3.42
N CYS A 992 28.00 17.32 3.17
CA CYS A 992 28.19 16.61 1.91
C CYS A 992 26.83 16.16 1.35
N LYS A 993 26.36 16.80 0.28
CA LYS A 993 25.07 16.44 -0.34
C LYS A 993 25.27 15.25 -1.28
N LYS A 994 24.95 14.01 -0.87
CA LYS A 994 24.93 12.83 -1.77
C LYS A 994 24.20 13.18 -3.08
N PHE A 995 24.81 12.86 -4.21
CA PHE A 995 24.19 13.04 -5.52
C PHE A 995 22.95 12.13 -5.61
N ALA A 996 21.80 12.71 -5.95
CA ALA A 996 20.57 11.92 -6.11
C ALA A 996 20.66 11.07 -7.38
N ASN A 997 20.58 9.74 -7.23
CA ASN A 997 20.45 8.84 -8.37
C ASN A 997 19.15 9.18 -9.15
N PRO A 998 19.00 8.74 -10.42
CA PRO A 998 17.82 8.98 -11.22
C PRO A 998 16.48 8.66 -10.54
N GLN A 999 16.37 7.58 -9.76
CA GLN A 999 15.12 7.25 -9.06
C GLN A 999 14.80 8.27 -7.96
N ASP A 1000 15.79 8.62 -7.13
CA ASP A 1000 15.66 9.64 -6.10
C ASP A 1000 15.34 11.01 -6.68
N TYR A 1001 16.04 11.41 -7.75
CA TYR A 1001 15.80 12.69 -8.42
C TYR A 1001 14.39 12.75 -9.02
N ALA A 1002 13.94 11.70 -9.70
CA ALA A 1002 12.60 11.61 -10.27
C ALA A 1002 11.52 11.78 -9.20
N MET A 1003 11.66 11.04 -8.10
CA MET A 1003 10.70 11.08 -6.99
C MET A 1003 10.72 12.43 -6.27
N ARG A 1004 11.90 13.00 -6.01
CA ARG A 1004 12.06 14.34 -5.42
C ARG A 1004 11.33 15.40 -6.25
N MET A 1005 11.60 15.44 -7.54
CA MET A 1005 10.99 16.40 -8.45
C MET A 1005 9.48 16.23 -8.50
N ALA A 1006 9.00 15.00 -8.65
CA ALA A 1006 7.58 14.71 -8.75
C ALA A 1006 6.82 15.04 -7.45
N ARG A 1007 7.39 14.73 -6.27
CA ARG A 1007 6.80 15.08 -4.98
C ARG A 1007 6.80 16.60 -4.72
N SER A 1008 7.86 17.31 -5.12
CA SER A 1008 7.96 18.78 -4.95
C SER A 1008 6.84 19.56 -5.64
N VAL A 1009 6.26 19.00 -6.71
CA VAL A 1009 5.17 19.62 -7.50
C VAL A 1009 3.85 18.85 -7.37
N GLU A 1010 3.74 17.92 -6.41
CA GLU A 1010 2.55 17.08 -6.18
C GLU A 1010 2.04 16.42 -7.47
N LEU A 1011 2.96 15.82 -8.23
CA LEU A 1011 2.67 15.27 -9.56
C LEU A 1011 1.62 14.15 -9.49
N LYS A 1012 0.47 14.35 -10.14
CA LYS A 1012 -0.64 13.39 -10.14
C LYS A 1012 -0.47 12.21 -11.13
N PHE A 1013 0.44 12.34 -12.10
CA PHE A 1013 0.63 11.36 -13.18
C PHE A 1013 2.12 11.09 -13.45
N PRO A 1014 2.64 9.88 -13.19
CA PRO A 1014 4.06 9.58 -13.28
C PRO A 1014 4.61 9.29 -14.70
N GLY A 1015 3.83 9.48 -15.76
CA GLY A 1015 4.24 9.08 -17.13
C GLY A 1015 5.58 9.65 -17.60
N PHE A 1016 5.86 10.92 -17.28
CA PHE A 1016 7.16 11.57 -17.58
C PHE A 1016 8.33 10.91 -16.84
N LEU A 1017 8.10 10.43 -15.61
CA LEU A 1017 9.12 9.79 -14.79
C LEU A 1017 9.54 8.46 -15.39
N THR A 1018 8.60 7.65 -15.88
CA THR A 1018 8.92 6.36 -16.52
C THR A 1018 9.81 6.54 -17.74
N ARG A 1019 9.53 7.54 -18.59
CA ARG A 1019 10.37 7.85 -19.75
C ARG A 1019 11.76 8.31 -19.31
N TYR A 1020 11.85 9.17 -18.31
CA TYR A 1020 13.11 9.64 -17.75
C TYR A 1020 13.94 8.48 -17.20
N LEU A 1021 13.35 7.61 -16.38
CA LEU A 1021 14.05 6.47 -15.77
C LEU A 1021 14.51 5.45 -16.82
N ALA A 1022 13.69 5.18 -17.83
CA ALA A 1022 14.06 4.30 -18.94
C ALA A 1022 15.26 4.84 -19.74
N ASN A 1023 15.24 6.13 -20.10
CA ASN A 1023 16.37 6.75 -20.80
C ASN A 1023 17.60 6.92 -19.91
N SER A 1024 17.40 6.89 -18.59
CA SER A 1024 18.47 6.93 -17.60
C SER A 1024 18.95 5.53 -17.16
N GLY A 1025 18.54 4.47 -17.87
CA GLY A 1025 18.97 3.10 -17.55
C GLY A 1025 18.60 2.60 -16.15
N MET A 1026 17.73 3.30 -15.41
CA MET A 1026 17.37 3.02 -14.02
C MET A 1026 15.85 2.90 -13.82
N SER A 1027 15.19 2.28 -14.80
CA SER A 1027 13.77 1.91 -14.71
C SER A 1027 13.48 1.05 -13.48
N LEU A 1028 12.32 1.26 -12.86
CA LEU A 1028 11.89 0.43 -11.73
C LEU A 1028 11.83 -1.05 -12.14
N PHE A 1029 12.44 -1.91 -11.33
CA PHE A 1029 12.51 -3.37 -11.51
C PHE A 1029 13.20 -3.87 -12.79
N ASP A 1030 13.83 -2.99 -13.57
CA ASP A 1030 14.40 -3.32 -14.88
C ASP A 1030 15.94 -3.43 -14.85
N CYS A 1031 16.51 -3.81 -13.70
CA CYS A 1031 17.92 -4.20 -13.60
C CYS A 1031 18.05 -5.66 -14.04
N ALA A 1032 18.91 -5.92 -15.03
CA ALA A 1032 19.08 -7.26 -15.59
C ALA A 1032 19.97 -8.18 -14.73
N THR A 1033 20.72 -7.62 -13.80
CA THR A 1033 21.65 -8.34 -12.93
C THR A 1033 21.10 -8.39 -11.49
N PRO A 1034 21.32 -9.51 -10.76
CA PRO A 1034 20.78 -9.73 -9.41
C PRO A 1034 21.38 -8.82 -8.32
N ASP A 1035 22.53 -8.19 -8.57
CA ASP A 1035 23.21 -7.28 -7.64
C ASP A 1035 22.50 -5.93 -7.45
N GLY A 1036 21.56 -5.61 -8.34
CA GLY A 1036 20.79 -4.37 -8.35
C GLY A 1036 21.55 -3.19 -8.94
N TYR A 1037 20.94 -2.00 -8.88
CA TYR A 1037 21.60 -0.76 -9.29
C TYR A 1037 22.66 -0.34 -8.26
N SER A 1038 23.80 0.12 -8.76
CA SER A 1038 24.88 0.66 -7.94
C SER A 1038 24.48 1.94 -7.20
N GLU A 1039 24.91 2.05 -5.94
CA GLU A 1039 24.79 3.26 -5.12
C GLU A 1039 25.97 4.22 -5.30
N ASP A 1040 27.02 3.82 -6.01
CA ASP A 1040 28.21 4.62 -6.22
C ASP A 1040 27.94 5.75 -7.23
N PRO A 1041 28.20 7.03 -6.89
CA PRO A 1041 27.85 8.17 -7.76
C PRO A 1041 28.36 8.08 -9.19
N GLN A 1042 29.55 7.53 -9.39
CA GLN A 1042 30.17 7.37 -10.71
C GLN A 1042 29.31 6.54 -11.66
N SER A 1043 28.48 5.62 -11.15
CA SER A 1043 27.58 4.78 -11.95
C SER A 1043 26.36 5.52 -12.51
N TYR A 1044 26.05 6.73 -12.03
CA TYR A 1044 24.90 7.52 -12.47
C TYR A 1044 25.19 9.01 -12.71
N THR A 1045 26.47 9.36 -12.87
CA THR A 1045 26.92 10.73 -13.23
C THR A 1045 27.49 10.84 -14.64
N ASP A 1046 27.25 9.86 -15.51
CA ASP A 1046 27.67 9.95 -16.92
C ASP A 1046 26.93 11.05 -17.70
N SER A 1047 27.47 11.44 -18.85
CA SER A 1047 26.92 12.52 -19.66
C SER A 1047 25.47 12.29 -20.11
N ASN A 1048 25.06 11.04 -20.36
CA ASN A 1048 23.69 10.72 -20.74
C ASN A 1048 22.73 10.90 -19.57
N MET A 1049 23.07 10.42 -18.36
CA MET A 1049 22.22 10.55 -17.17
C MET A 1049 21.98 12.00 -16.80
N ILE A 1050 23.04 12.82 -16.85
CA ILE A 1050 22.94 14.27 -16.64
C ILE A 1050 22.05 14.92 -17.72
N LEU A 1051 22.19 14.53 -18.99
CA LEU A 1051 21.32 15.01 -20.07
C LEU A 1051 19.85 14.63 -19.86
N GLN A 1052 19.56 13.40 -19.41
CA GLN A 1052 18.18 12.99 -19.11
C GLN A 1052 17.60 13.79 -17.94
N ARG A 1053 18.40 14.09 -16.90
CA ARG A 1053 17.98 14.96 -15.77
C ARG A 1053 17.54 16.33 -16.29
N TRP A 1054 18.29 16.89 -17.23
CA TRP A 1054 17.99 18.18 -17.86
C TRP A 1054 16.71 18.14 -18.70
N ARG A 1055 16.46 17.00 -19.37
CA ARG A 1055 15.23 16.77 -20.14
C ARG A 1055 14.01 16.67 -19.24
N LEU A 1056 14.09 15.90 -18.13
CA LEU A 1056 13.00 15.82 -17.15
C LEU A 1056 12.64 17.20 -16.60
N SER A 1057 13.66 18.00 -16.27
CA SER A 1057 13.49 19.37 -15.80
C SER A 1057 12.75 20.26 -16.81
N SER A 1058 13.05 20.08 -18.10
CA SER A 1058 12.39 20.80 -19.19
C SER A 1058 10.95 20.31 -19.40
N ASP A 1059 10.72 18.99 -19.31
CA ASP A 1059 9.39 18.39 -19.43
C ASP A 1059 8.44 18.87 -18.31
N LEU A 1060 8.97 19.06 -17.09
CA LEU A 1060 8.22 19.49 -15.91
C LEU A 1060 8.16 21.01 -15.72
N VAL A 1061 8.73 21.82 -16.64
CA VAL A 1061 8.88 23.27 -16.41
C VAL A 1061 7.56 23.98 -16.09
N ASN A 1062 6.44 23.53 -16.65
CA ASN A 1062 5.14 24.15 -16.42
C ASN A 1062 4.56 23.82 -15.03
N GLN A 1063 4.82 22.61 -14.52
CA GLN A 1063 4.49 22.19 -13.16
C GLN A 1063 5.40 22.89 -12.16
N LEU A 1064 6.70 22.93 -12.43
CA LEU A 1064 7.67 23.63 -11.59
C LEU A 1064 7.44 25.14 -11.54
N PHE A 1065 6.90 25.74 -12.60
CA PHE A 1065 6.50 27.14 -12.60
C PHE A 1065 5.46 27.46 -11.52
N GLN A 1066 4.71 26.47 -11.03
CA GLN A 1066 3.76 26.65 -9.91
C GLN A 1066 4.46 26.88 -8.56
N LEU A 1067 5.76 26.57 -8.44
CA LEU A 1067 6.56 26.84 -7.24
C LEU A 1067 6.79 28.34 -7.02
N VAL A 1068 6.62 29.16 -8.06
CA VAL A 1068 6.68 30.62 -7.97
C VAL A 1068 5.34 31.17 -7.46
N PRO A 1069 5.32 32.03 -6.42
CA PRO A 1069 4.11 32.65 -5.90
C PRO A 1069 3.21 33.25 -7.00
N GLY A 1070 1.89 33.06 -6.87
CA GLY A 1070 0.91 33.48 -7.88
C GLY A 1070 1.00 34.95 -8.30
N PRO A 1071 1.13 35.93 -7.38
CA PRO A 1071 1.30 37.33 -7.72
C PRO A 1071 2.53 37.58 -8.60
N TRP A 1072 3.60 36.81 -8.36
CA TRP A 1072 4.88 36.94 -9.06
C TRP A 1072 4.81 36.43 -10.49
N ARG A 1073 3.86 35.53 -10.78
CA ARG A 1073 3.58 35.02 -12.13
C ARG A 1073 2.67 35.92 -12.97
N ARG A 1074 1.91 36.82 -12.32
CA ARG A 1074 0.85 37.64 -12.93
C ARG A 1074 1.26 39.10 -13.19
N ALA A 1075 2.26 39.64 -12.50
CA ALA A 1075 2.57 41.07 -12.53
C ALA A 1075 3.59 41.52 -13.59
N TYR A 1076 3.49 42.81 -13.95
CA TYR A 1076 4.52 43.70 -14.52
C TYR A 1076 5.71 43.95 -13.56
N ALA A 1077 5.98 43.05 -12.60
CA ALA A 1077 6.97 43.21 -11.52
C ALA A 1077 8.45 43.13 -11.97
N VAL A 1078 8.74 43.47 -13.23
CA VAL A 1078 9.97 43.09 -13.94
C VAL A 1078 11.00 44.22 -14.00
N SER A 1079 10.88 45.23 -13.15
CA SER A 1079 11.94 46.22 -12.95
C SER A 1079 12.64 46.10 -11.58
N ASN A 1080 12.15 45.25 -10.67
CA ASN A 1080 12.78 45.11 -9.34
C ASN A 1080 13.71 43.90 -9.29
N ARG A 1081 15.02 44.16 -9.18
CA ARG A 1081 16.09 43.14 -9.09
C ARG A 1081 16.01 42.32 -7.80
N GLU A 1082 15.68 42.95 -6.67
CA GLU A 1082 15.60 42.27 -5.35
C GLU A 1082 14.55 41.16 -5.37
N PHE A 1083 13.42 41.42 -6.03
CA PHE A 1083 12.35 40.44 -6.20
C PHE A 1083 12.78 39.20 -6.99
N LEU A 1084 13.53 39.39 -8.08
CA LEU A 1084 14.01 38.27 -8.89
C LEU A 1084 15.08 37.46 -8.15
N GLN A 1085 15.87 38.10 -7.28
CA GLN A 1085 16.79 37.41 -6.39
C GLN A 1085 16.04 36.57 -5.34
N GLU A 1086 14.97 37.09 -4.74
CA GLU A 1086 14.13 36.33 -3.80
C GLU A 1086 13.43 35.15 -4.50
N ALA A 1087 13.04 35.30 -5.77
CA ALA A 1087 12.51 34.21 -6.58
C ALA A 1087 13.53 33.07 -6.81
N ILE A 1088 14.81 33.38 -7.02
CA ILE A 1088 15.87 32.34 -7.09
C ILE A 1088 15.85 31.49 -5.82
N ASP A 1089 15.85 32.16 -4.66
CA ASP A 1089 15.95 31.50 -3.37
C ASP A 1089 14.72 30.66 -3.05
N ILE A 1090 13.51 31.19 -3.27
CA ILE A 1090 12.27 30.46 -3.04
C ILE A 1090 12.17 29.23 -3.95
N ILE A 1091 12.54 29.35 -5.23
CA ILE A 1091 12.54 28.21 -6.16
C ILE A 1091 13.57 27.17 -5.70
N ALA A 1092 14.79 27.58 -5.35
CA ALA A 1092 15.84 26.68 -4.88
C ALA A 1092 15.42 25.95 -3.59
N MET A 1093 14.84 26.65 -2.63
CA MET A 1093 14.36 26.08 -1.37
C MET A 1093 13.22 25.08 -1.59
N ARG A 1094 12.28 25.36 -2.51
CA ARG A 1094 11.19 24.42 -2.82
C ARG A 1094 11.66 23.12 -3.47
N ILE A 1095 12.74 23.16 -4.23
CA ILE A 1095 13.24 22.01 -5.01
C ILE A 1095 14.29 21.23 -4.21
N THR A 1096 15.17 21.94 -3.52
CA THR A 1096 16.38 21.36 -2.90
C THR A 1096 16.40 21.47 -1.38
N GLY A 1097 15.47 22.23 -0.81
CA GLY A 1097 15.41 22.52 0.63
C GLY A 1097 16.44 23.54 1.11
N ASP A 1098 17.14 24.23 0.21
CA ASP A 1098 18.12 25.25 0.56
C ASP A 1098 18.26 26.32 -0.54
N VAL A 1099 18.92 27.43 -0.22
CA VAL A 1099 19.29 28.48 -1.19
C VAL A 1099 20.51 28.06 -2.01
N LEU A 1100 20.70 28.70 -3.17
CA LEU A 1100 21.87 28.43 -4.01
C LEU A 1100 23.16 28.93 -3.34
N GLY A 1101 24.24 28.15 -3.48
CA GLY A 1101 25.59 28.61 -3.14
C GLY A 1101 26.02 29.80 -4.02
N GLU A 1102 27.01 30.57 -3.57
CA GLU A 1102 27.37 31.86 -4.18
C GLU A 1102 27.65 31.78 -5.69
N LYS A 1103 28.41 30.78 -6.15
CA LYS A 1103 28.72 30.59 -7.58
C LYS A 1103 27.47 30.30 -8.40
N SER A 1104 26.63 29.38 -7.93
CA SER A 1104 25.37 29.00 -8.56
C SER A 1104 24.36 30.15 -8.57
N ARG A 1105 24.33 30.96 -7.50
CA ARG A 1105 23.53 32.18 -7.41
C ARG A 1105 23.97 33.21 -8.45
N LYS A 1106 25.26 33.50 -8.55
CA LYS A 1106 25.82 34.42 -9.56
C LYS A 1106 25.47 33.98 -10.99
N LEU A 1107 25.46 32.68 -11.27
CA LEU A 1107 25.04 32.14 -12.56
C LEU A 1107 23.53 32.29 -12.80
N ALA A 1108 22.70 32.06 -11.77
CA ALA A 1108 21.26 32.31 -11.85
C ALA A 1108 20.94 33.79 -12.12
N GLU A 1109 21.69 34.71 -11.50
CA GLU A 1109 21.55 36.16 -11.72
C GLU A 1109 21.85 36.56 -13.16
N LYS A 1110 22.82 35.92 -13.83
CA LYS A 1110 23.08 36.16 -15.26
C LYS A 1110 21.89 35.83 -16.16
N ILE A 1111 21.04 34.87 -15.78
CA ILE A 1111 19.80 34.57 -16.52
C ILE A 1111 18.79 35.70 -16.36
N ILE A 1112 18.71 36.28 -15.16
CA ILE A 1112 17.86 37.44 -14.86
C ILE A 1112 18.32 38.67 -15.65
N ASP A 1113 19.63 38.89 -15.75
CA ASP A 1113 20.23 40.08 -16.37
C ASP A 1113 20.15 40.08 -17.92
N LYS A 1114 19.64 39.03 -18.57
CA LYS A 1114 19.46 38.98 -20.03
C LYS A 1114 18.53 40.11 -20.54
N PRO A 1115 18.96 40.96 -21.49
CA PRO A 1115 18.17 42.08 -21.97
C PRO A 1115 17.00 41.63 -22.87
N HIS A 1116 15.92 42.42 -22.90
CA HIS A 1116 14.74 42.28 -23.79
C HIS A 1116 13.97 40.94 -23.73
N GLU A 1117 14.19 40.11 -22.72
CA GLU A 1117 13.56 38.80 -22.59
C GLU A 1117 12.31 38.83 -21.69
N ASN A 1118 11.23 38.15 -22.11
CA ASN A 1118 9.96 38.06 -21.38
C ASN A 1118 10.16 37.45 -19.97
N HIS A 1119 9.55 38.04 -18.93
CA HIS A 1119 9.74 37.62 -17.53
C HIS A 1119 9.35 36.17 -17.26
N ARG A 1120 8.24 35.70 -17.86
CA ARG A 1120 7.82 34.31 -17.72
C ARG A 1120 8.83 33.38 -18.37
N LYS A 1121 9.55 33.84 -19.40
CA LYS A 1121 10.63 33.08 -20.01
C LYS A 1121 11.85 33.06 -19.10
N LYS A 1122 12.29 34.21 -18.55
CA LYS A 1122 13.38 34.29 -17.57
C LYS A 1122 13.16 33.37 -16.36
N LEU A 1123 11.98 33.41 -15.75
CA LEU A 1123 11.62 32.56 -14.61
C LEU A 1123 11.63 31.06 -14.98
N ARG A 1124 11.16 30.69 -16.18
CA ARG A 1124 11.23 29.30 -16.65
C ARG A 1124 12.67 28.85 -16.89
N GLU A 1125 13.50 29.69 -17.50
CA GLU A 1125 14.93 29.40 -17.68
C GLU A 1125 15.65 29.26 -16.34
N LEU A 1126 15.31 30.10 -15.36
CA LEU A 1126 15.83 30.01 -14.01
C LEU A 1126 15.44 28.69 -13.33
N ILE A 1127 14.16 28.29 -13.39
CA ILE A 1127 13.68 27.02 -12.86
C ILE A 1127 14.44 25.85 -13.51
N ILE A 1128 14.56 25.87 -14.84
CA ILE A 1128 15.30 24.85 -15.58
C ILE A 1128 16.77 24.86 -15.13
N PHE A 1129 17.40 26.02 -14.97
CA PHE A 1129 18.78 26.11 -14.49
C PHE A 1129 18.94 25.48 -13.10
N ILE A 1130 18.12 25.87 -12.13
CA ILE A 1130 18.18 25.38 -10.75
C ILE A 1130 18.00 23.85 -10.70
N THR A 1131 17.05 23.31 -11.45
CA THR A 1131 16.77 21.87 -11.49
C THR A 1131 17.84 21.04 -12.21
N LYS A 1132 18.57 21.67 -13.14
CA LYS A 1132 19.73 21.05 -13.78
C LYS A 1132 20.93 20.94 -12.87
N LEU A 1133 21.03 21.77 -11.82
CA LEU A 1133 22.17 21.76 -10.92
C LEU A 1133 22.18 20.45 -10.11
N PRO A 1134 23.32 19.74 -10.06
CA PRO A 1134 23.45 18.62 -9.17
C PRO A 1134 23.48 19.12 -7.73
N GLU A 1135 22.93 18.31 -6.83
CA GLU A 1135 22.97 18.58 -5.39
C GLU A 1135 24.40 18.69 -4.85
N MET A 1136 25.39 18.21 -5.63
CA MET A 1136 26.82 18.29 -5.36
C MET A 1136 27.47 19.67 -5.59
N ASN A 1137 26.75 20.70 -6.06
CA ASN A 1137 27.32 22.04 -6.30
C ASN A 1137 26.65 23.18 -5.50
N PHE A 1138 26.14 22.86 -4.33
CA PHE A 1138 25.83 23.86 -3.31
C PHE A 1138 27.09 24.25 -2.53
N LYS A 1139 28.11 24.80 -3.21
CA LYS A 1139 29.12 25.74 -2.71
C LYS A 1139 30.03 26.22 -3.84
#